data_AF-A0AAW1VR49-F1
#
_entry.id   AF-A0AAW1VR49-F1
#
_cell.length_a   1.000
_cell.length_b   1.000
_cell.length_c   1.000
_cell.angle_alpha   90.00
_cell.angle_beta   90.00
_cell.angle_gamma   90.00
#
_symmetry.space_group_name_H-M   'P 1'
#
loop_
_entity.id
_entity.type
_entity.pdbx_description
1 polymer ?
#
loop_
_entity_poly.entity_id
_entity_poly.type
_entity_poly.pdbx_seq_one_letter_code
_entity_poly.pdbx_strand_id
1 'polypeptide(L)'
;MSTEASARLISILSLILTLCQLGSEFKSQSIAQKLPDEEARALYAVARTVNSETPILSNYTSVICNGTKIISDFGDVIGFCNCKLQNGTNICHIIRVKLSSRSLSGVIPDEVINLTHLEALDLSGNQLTGSIPTNLGNLSSLYELDLSNNQLTGSIPESLGNMKFQLLRSLSGNQLSGPIPETLGNITASSVTSDLDAYRLFKLKKYMASVDSNFNLDLSNNQLTGPIPEILGNLPFIAYLDLSNNFLNGSIPVSLGALTYLLTMMLGRNEISGTLPQILGNLTELRYFRVGSNRITGILPKSFASLTRLSQFSVAANNLSGPVPDFIANWTSIMELSLGGNNFYGNIPIGIFSLSKLEILAISDVGDSHFRFPPSTNLFNLKTLILRNCSINGHIPAYIGDMSLLSNLDLSFNILTGSIPDSLKKLNLSYMSFSSNRLSGAIPDWILDGNVTDLSYNNFSKLLFKPSPKVNLFACCCNSSSCIDPTQIVKKNCPRGKPNYHSLFINCDKRSFHVYIQGERKLIDFNIIDEAGGPNKPHTENFTAINVNHSTILEIHLYSAGEWNSSRGPLISAISVTPEYKLGKGKHLSHLHTALITMASTIVFVLLLLLLYAWMIGWLGNTDRSQEIDIGLEKVTLKQLKDATRNFSKRNEISQGHFGTVYKAELQGKIVAVKRLYSHSDDRIDQLKNEFYTLKSMSHQNLVQLLDVYNTKGLHLLIYEYMQNNSLAHALFGKSNFT
;
A
#
# COMPACT_ATOMS: atom_id res chain seq x y z
N MET A 1 -12.51 48.70 -72.79
CA MET A 1 -13.63 47.93 -72.20
C MET A 1 -13.32 46.43 -72.00
N SER A 2 -12.05 45.99 -72.00
CA SER A 2 -11.70 44.54 -71.88
C SER A 2 -11.03 44.14 -70.56
N THR A 3 -10.79 45.08 -69.63
CA THR A 3 -10.12 44.84 -68.34
C THR A 3 -11.09 44.70 -67.16
N GLU A 4 -12.29 45.29 -67.23
CA GLU A 4 -13.32 45.11 -66.19
C GLU A 4 -14.10 43.79 -66.32
N ALA A 5 -14.28 43.28 -67.55
CA ALA A 5 -14.97 42.02 -67.78
C ALA A 5 -14.15 40.81 -67.26
N SER A 6 -12.83 40.88 -67.40
CA SER A 6 -11.89 39.85 -66.93
C SER A 6 -11.73 39.87 -65.40
N ALA A 7 -11.74 41.04 -64.76
CA ALA A 7 -11.74 41.15 -63.30
C ALA A 7 -13.04 40.61 -62.66
N ARG A 8 -14.20 40.84 -63.30
CA ARG A 8 -15.48 40.28 -62.85
C ARG A 8 -15.56 38.77 -63.04
N LEU A 9 -14.99 38.22 -64.13
CA LEU A 9 -14.94 36.77 -64.34
C LEU A 9 -14.08 36.06 -63.30
N ILE A 10 -12.91 36.64 -62.95
CA ILE A 10 -12.01 36.08 -61.94
C ILE A 10 -12.63 36.17 -60.54
N SER A 11 -13.37 37.24 -60.24
CA SER A 11 -14.10 37.37 -58.96
C SER A 11 -15.26 36.37 -58.84
N ILE A 12 -15.98 36.10 -59.94
CA ILE A 12 -17.05 35.10 -59.99
C ILE A 12 -16.47 33.67 -59.91
N LEU A 13 -15.36 33.38 -60.61
CA LEU A 13 -14.67 32.08 -60.50
C LEU A 13 -14.07 31.86 -59.11
N SER A 14 -13.52 32.90 -58.48
CA SER A 14 -13.08 32.88 -57.09
C SER A 14 -14.25 32.58 -56.16
N LEU A 15 -15.38 33.27 -56.30
CA LEU A 15 -16.57 33.04 -55.47
C LEU A 15 -17.16 31.63 -55.68
N ILE A 16 -17.15 31.08 -56.90
CA ILE A 16 -17.59 29.71 -57.19
C ILE A 16 -16.60 28.68 -56.61
N LEU A 17 -15.29 28.95 -56.63
CA LEU A 17 -14.29 28.09 -55.97
C LEU A 17 -14.41 28.15 -54.44
N THR A 18 -14.68 29.32 -53.85
CA THR A 18 -14.94 29.46 -52.41
C THR A 18 -16.26 28.81 -52.01
N LEU A 19 -17.30 28.88 -52.85
CA LEU A 19 -18.57 28.17 -52.63
C LEU A 19 -18.45 26.65 -52.87
N CYS A 20 -17.57 26.19 -53.76
CA CYS A 20 -17.23 24.77 -53.92
C CYS A 20 -16.31 24.25 -52.80
N GLN A 21 -15.47 25.09 -52.20
CA GLN A 21 -14.70 24.77 -50.99
C GLN A 21 -15.60 24.76 -49.74
N LEU A 22 -16.56 25.68 -49.64
CA LEU A 22 -17.61 25.63 -48.62
C LEU A 22 -18.55 24.43 -48.82
N GLY A 23 -18.76 23.99 -50.06
CA GLY A 23 -19.51 22.78 -50.41
C GLY A 23 -18.76 21.45 -50.15
N SER A 24 -17.43 21.48 -50.01
CA SER A 24 -16.61 20.30 -49.65
C SER A 24 -16.16 20.29 -48.19
N GLU A 25 -16.29 21.40 -47.46
CA GLU A 25 -16.13 21.45 -45.99
C GLU A 25 -17.45 21.24 -45.23
N PHE A 26 -18.62 21.30 -45.89
CA PHE A 26 -19.91 20.90 -45.31
C PHE A 26 -20.26 19.43 -45.59
N LYS A 27 -19.37 18.50 -45.21
CA LYS A 27 -19.71 17.08 -44.99
C LYS A 27 -18.78 16.40 -43.97
N SER A 28 -18.64 16.99 -42.79
CA SER A 28 -18.41 16.22 -41.57
C SER A 28 -18.94 16.94 -40.33
N GLN A 29 -20.23 17.34 -40.37
CA GLN A 29 -20.95 17.41 -39.09
C GLN A 29 -20.86 16.01 -38.49
N SER A 30 -20.20 15.90 -37.34
CA SER A 30 -20.04 14.67 -36.57
C SER A 30 -21.42 14.21 -36.11
N ILE A 31 -22.09 13.45 -36.97
CA ILE A 31 -23.30 12.72 -36.57
C ILE A 31 -22.81 11.74 -35.51
N ALA A 32 -23.25 11.92 -34.27
CA ALA A 32 -23.07 10.94 -33.20
C ALA A 32 -23.52 9.58 -33.73
N GLN A 33 -22.59 8.62 -33.80
CA GLN A 33 -22.87 7.32 -34.37
C GLN A 33 -23.05 6.30 -33.25
N LYS A 34 -24.07 5.46 -33.43
CA LYS A 34 -24.50 4.48 -32.44
C LYS A 34 -23.47 3.33 -32.39
N LEU A 35 -22.99 3.03 -31.19
CA LEU A 35 -22.20 1.82 -30.92
C LEU A 35 -23.14 0.59 -30.86
N PRO A 36 -22.64 -0.63 -31.16
CA PRO A 36 -23.38 -1.86 -30.88
C PRO A 36 -23.87 -1.88 -29.43
N ASP A 37 -25.13 -2.30 -29.22
CA ASP A 37 -25.75 -2.27 -27.89
C ASP A 37 -24.95 -3.10 -26.86
N GLU A 38 -24.31 -4.19 -27.29
CA GLU A 38 -23.45 -5.03 -26.42
C GLU A 38 -22.18 -4.30 -25.98
N GLU A 39 -21.51 -3.57 -26.88
CA GLU A 39 -20.31 -2.80 -26.54
C GLU A 39 -20.65 -1.60 -25.64
N ALA A 40 -21.77 -0.94 -25.93
CA ALA A 40 -22.27 0.16 -25.10
C ALA A 40 -22.61 -0.32 -23.68
N ARG A 41 -23.25 -1.50 -23.54
CA ARG A 41 -23.52 -2.12 -22.23
C ARG A 41 -22.24 -2.54 -21.52
N ALA A 42 -21.26 -3.11 -22.23
CA ALA A 42 -19.98 -3.50 -21.66
C ALA A 42 -19.21 -2.29 -21.12
N LEU A 43 -19.09 -1.20 -21.90
CA LEU A 43 -18.46 0.03 -21.43
C LEU A 43 -19.23 0.65 -20.26
N TYR A 44 -20.56 0.66 -20.32
CA TYR A 44 -21.38 1.11 -19.20
C TYR A 44 -21.12 0.29 -17.93
N ALA A 45 -21.06 -1.05 -18.03
CA ALA A 45 -20.77 -1.92 -16.89
C ALA A 45 -19.39 -1.63 -16.28
N VAL A 46 -18.37 -1.44 -17.13
CA VAL A 46 -17.00 -1.10 -16.69
C VAL A 46 -16.93 0.29 -16.04
N ALA A 47 -17.69 1.25 -16.55
CA ALA A 47 -17.73 2.62 -16.02
C ALA A 47 -18.67 2.79 -14.81
N ARG A 48 -19.55 1.81 -14.56
CA ARG A 48 -20.56 1.88 -13.49
C ARG A 48 -20.05 1.24 -12.22
N THR A 49 -19.18 1.98 -11.54
CA THR A 49 -18.52 1.45 -10.35
C THR A 49 -18.03 2.57 -9.43
N VAL A 50 -18.84 3.48 -8.88
CA VAL A 50 -18.63 4.07 -7.51
C VAL A 50 -19.94 4.59 -6.93
N ASN A 51 -20.11 4.35 -5.62
CA ASN A 51 -20.97 5.03 -4.65
C ASN A 51 -20.89 6.59 -4.68
N SER A 52 -21.23 7.25 -5.77
CA SER A 52 -21.55 8.67 -5.77
C SER A 52 -22.90 8.89 -6.44
N GLU A 53 -23.58 9.97 -6.07
CA GLU A 53 -24.88 10.38 -6.58
C GLU A 53 -24.89 10.64 -8.11
N THR A 54 -23.77 10.43 -8.82
CA THR A 54 -23.58 10.75 -10.24
C THR A 54 -22.67 9.73 -10.97
N PRO A 55 -23.21 8.73 -11.71
CA PRO A 55 -22.40 7.78 -12.47
C PRO A 55 -21.71 8.43 -13.69
N ILE A 56 -20.50 7.95 -14.07
CA ILE A 56 -19.73 8.45 -15.25
C ILE A 56 -20.58 8.39 -16.54
N LEU A 57 -21.39 7.35 -16.64
CA LEU A 57 -22.42 7.18 -17.66
C LEU A 57 -23.73 6.89 -16.93
N SER A 58 -24.76 7.70 -17.17
CA SER A 58 -26.10 7.56 -16.59
C SER A 58 -26.89 6.42 -17.23
N ASN A 59 -26.66 6.16 -18.52
CA ASN A 59 -27.34 5.10 -19.26
C ASN A 59 -26.42 4.55 -20.37
N TYR A 60 -26.45 3.24 -20.62
CA TYR A 60 -25.72 2.66 -21.75
C TYR A 60 -26.17 3.25 -23.10
N THR A 61 -27.41 3.75 -23.22
CA THR A 61 -27.88 4.41 -24.44
C THR A 61 -27.28 5.81 -24.66
N SER A 62 -26.65 6.43 -23.64
CA SER A 62 -25.93 7.70 -23.80
C SER A 62 -24.53 7.53 -24.40
N VAL A 63 -24.04 6.29 -24.49
CA VAL A 63 -22.70 5.98 -25.02
C VAL A 63 -22.71 6.11 -26.55
N ILE A 64 -22.16 7.21 -27.05
CA ILE A 64 -22.03 7.51 -28.47
C ILE A 64 -20.57 7.68 -28.88
N CYS A 65 -20.25 7.30 -30.11
CA CYS A 65 -18.98 7.63 -30.73
C CYS A 65 -19.08 9.00 -31.42
N ASN A 66 -18.41 10.01 -30.86
CA ASN A 66 -18.33 11.34 -31.45
C ASN A 66 -17.09 11.45 -32.35
N GLY A 67 -17.22 10.99 -33.59
CA GLY A 67 -16.15 10.96 -34.60
C GLY A 67 -15.09 9.87 -34.34
N THR A 68 -14.34 10.01 -33.24
CA THR A 68 -13.32 9.03 -32.78
C THR A 68 -13.25 8.87 -31.27
N LYS A 69 -13.96 9.72 -30.52
CA LYS A 69 -13.92 9.79 -29.06
C LYS A 69 -15.23 9.31 -28.48
N ILE A 70 -15.13 8.63 -27.34
CA ILE A 70 -16.28 8.32 -26.48
C ILE A 70 -16.21 9.31 -25.31
N ILE A 71 -17.29 10.06 -25.15
CA ILE A 71 -17.39 11.15 -24.18
C ILE A 71 -18.36 10.70 -23.08
N SER A 72 -17.97 10.91 -21.83
CA SER A 72 -18.82 10.69 -20.65
C SER A 72 -19.93 11.72 -20.54
N ASP A 73 -20.88 11.50 -19.63
CA ASP A 73 -21.96 12.45 -19.38
C ASP A 73 -21.46 13.81 -18.83
N PHE A 74 -20.23 13.87 -18.31
CA PHE A 74 -19.57 15.09 -17.81
C PHE A 74 -18.67 15.78 -18.85
N GLY A 75 -18.61 15.26 -20.09
CA GLY A 75 -17.80 15.84 -21.16
C GLY A 75 -16.36 15.32 -21.24
N ASP A 76 -15.93 14.46 -20.33
CA ASP A 76 -14.58 13.88 -20.36
C ASP A 76 -14.46 12.74 -21.37
N VAL A 77 -13.28 12.61 -22.00
CA VAL A 77 -12.97 11.48 -22.88
C VAL A 77 -12.68 10.24 -22.05
N ILE A 78 -13.52 9.22 -22.19
CA ILE A 78 -13.43 7.93 -21.49
C ILE A 78 -13.00 6.78 -22.39
N GLY A 79 -12.91 7.02 -23.69
CA GLY A 79 -12.49 6.01 -24.65
C GLY A 79 -12.37 6.52 -26.08
N PHE A 80 -11.97 5.63 -26.96
CA PHE A 80 -11.87 5.87 -28.39
C PHE A 80 -12.57 4.74 -29.15
N CYS A 81 -13.12 5.12 -30.30
CA CYS A 81 -13.90 4.25 -31.17
C CYS A 81 -13.42 4.41 -32.63
N ASN A 82 -13.58 3.36 -33.41
CA ASN A 82 -13.29 3.35 -34.84
C ASN A 82 -14.56 3.01 -35.61
N CYS A 83 -14.96 3.87 -36.54
CA CYS A 83 -16.17 3.72 -37.34
C CYS A 83 -15.83 3.31 -38.76
N LYS A 84 -16.48 2.23 -39.24
CA LYS A 84 -16.35 1.75 -40.61
C LYS A 84 -17.73 1.67 -41.26
N LEU A 85 -17.78 2.06 -42.54
CA LEU A 85 -18.95 1.86 -43.39
C LEU A 85 -19.13 0.37 -43.67
N GLN A 86 -20.20 -0.21 -43.13
CA GLN A 86 -20.63 -1.58 -43.41
C GLN A 86 -22.08 -1.55 -43.90
N ASN A 87 -22.32 -2.10 -45.11
CA ASN A 87 -23.64 -2.21 -45.73
C ASN A 87 -24.45 -0.89 -45.75
N GLY A 88 -23.78 0.25 -46.00
CA GLY A 88 -24.43 1.57 -46.05
C GLY A 88 -24.70 2.22 -44.69
N THR A 89 -24.37 1.55 -43.58
CA THR A 89 -24.43 2.09 -42.22
C THR A 89 -23.02 2.27 -41.64
N ASN A 90 -22.77 3.36 -40.91
CA ASN A 90 -21.49 3.52 -40.22
C ASN A 90 -21.58 2.82 -38.86
N ILE A 91 -20.85 1.72 -38.69
CA ILE A 91 -20.78 0.97 -37.45
C ILE A 91 -19.49 1.35 -36.74
N CYS A 92 -19.62 1.80 -35.49
CA CYS A 92 -18.49 2.17 -34.64
C CYS A 92 -18.20 1.07 -33.64
N HIS A 93 -16.93 0.74 -33.44
CA HIS A 93 -16.49 -0.21 -32.42
C HIS A 93 -15.57 0.47 -31.42
N ILE A 94 -15.70 0.13 -30.14
CA ILE A 94 -14.84 0.58 -29.07
C ILE A 94 -13.47 -0.08 -29.23
N ILE A 95 -12.44 0.74 -29.44
CA ILE A 95 -11.06 0.27 -29.59
C ILE A 95 -10.22 0.62 -28.37
N ARG A 96 -10.56 1.64 -27.58
CA ARG A 96 -9.82 1.95 -26.35
C ARG A 96 -10.74 2.41 -25.24
N VAL A 97 -10.48 1.94 -24.03
CA VAL A 97 -11.14 2.39 -22.80
C VAL A 97 -10.09 3.01 -21.88
N LYS A 98 -10.32 4.24 -21.42
CA LYS A 98 -9.43 5.00 -20.55
C LYS A 98 -10.18 5.52 -19.34
N LEU A 99 -10.20 4.72 -18.29
CA LEU A 99 -10.91 4.99 -17.05
C LEU A 99 -9.97 5.02 -15.83
N SER A 100 -8.68 5.33 -16.03
CA SER A 100 -7.72 5.45 -14.94
C SER A 100 -8.01 6.60 -13.98
N SER A 101 -7.64 6.40 -12.71
CA SER A 101 -7.72 7.39 -11.62
C SER A 101 -9.09 8.02 -11.41
N ARG A 102 -10.16 7.22 -11.55
CA ARG A 102 -11.56 7.67 -11.41
C ARG A 102 -12.24 7.11 -10.17
N SER A 103 -11.45 6.60 -9.21
CA SER A 103 -11.92 6.00 -7.96
C SER A 103 -12.83 4.78 -8.14
N LEU A 104 -12.86 4.14 -9.32
CA LEU A 104 -13.77 3.04 -9.64
C LEU A 104 -13.65 1.89 -8.63
N SER A 105 -14.74 1.40 -8.05
CA SER A 105 -14.83 0.34 -7.03
C SER A 105 -15.55 -0.90 -7.57
N GLY A 106 -15.88 -1.92 -6.78
CA GLY A 106 -16.57 -3.12 -7.31
C GLY A 106 -15.64 -4.02 -8.14
N VAL A 107 -16.16 -4.82 -9.06
CA VAL A 107 -15.38 -5.82 -9.83
C VAL A 107 -15.27 -5.45 -11.30
N ILE A 108 -14.25 -5.96 -12.00
CA ILE A 108 -14.21 -5.89 -13.47
C ILE A 108 -15.31 -6.84 -14.01
N PRO A 109 -16.32 -6.33 -14.73
CA PRO A 109 -17.43 -7.15 -15.21
C PRO A 109 -17.00 -8.10 -16.32
N ASP A 110 -17.56 -9.31 -16.36
CA ASP A 110 -17.28 -10.29 -17.42
C ASP A 110 -17.71 -9.76 -18.80
N GLU A 111 -18.69 -8.86 -18.87
CA GLU A 111 -19.15 -8.20 -20.09
C GLU A 111 -18.05 -7.44 -20.82
N VAL A 112 -16.91 -7.12 -20.17
CA VAL A 112 -15.75 -6.52 -20.83
C VAL A 112 -15.26 -7.33 -22.04
N ILE A 113 -15.51 -8.65 -22.06
CA ILE A 113 -15.15 -9.54 -23.17
C ILE A 113 -15.98 -9.28 -24.44
N ASN A 114 -17.11 -8.57 -24.34
CA ASN A 114 -17.93 -8.20 -25.49
C ASN A 114 -17.28 -7.09 -26.33
N LEU A 115 -16.24 -6.42 -25.81
CA LEU A 115 -15.44 -5.43 -26.53
C LEU A 115 -14.44 -6.13 -27.47
N THR A 116 -14.93 -6.90 -28.43
CA THR A 116 -14.11 -7.77 -29.31
C THR A 116 -13.07 -7.02 -30.17
N HIS A 117 -13.27 -5.72 -30.38
CA HIS A 117 -12.37 -4.83 -31.10
C HIS A 117 -11.43 -4.03 -30.19
N LEU A 118 -11.46 -4.28 -28.87
CA LEU A 118 -10.68 -3.53 -27.90
C LEU A 118 -9.19 -3.77 -28.11
N GLU A 119 -8.48 -2.67 -28.32
CA GLU A 119 -7.04 -2.59 -28.50
C GLU A 119 -6.31 -2.22 -27.20
N ALA A 120 -6.91 -1.33 -26.40
CA ALA A 120 -6.34 -0.87 -25.14
C ALA A 120 -7.38 -0.75 -24.02
N LEU A 121 -7.07 -1.30 -22.85
CA LEU A 121 -7.86 -1.19 -21.63
C LEU A 121 -6.99 -0.62 -20.50
N ASP A 122 -7.29 0.60 -20.08
CA ASP A 122 -6.66 1.25 -18.92
C ASP A 122 -7.70 1.51 -17.82
N LEU A 123 -7.60 0.73 -16.75
CA LEU A 123 -8.41 0.83 -15.53
C LEU A 123 -7.53 1.11 -14.29
N SER A 124 -6.30 1.63 -14.50
CA SER A 124 -5.32 1.80 -13.43
C SER A 124 -5.68 2.87 -12.40
N GLY A 125 -5.16 2.76 -11.17
CA GLY A 125 -5.33 3.79 -10.14
C GLY A 125 -6.76 3.91 -9.61
N ASN A 126 -7.47 2.79 -9.52
CA ASN A 126 -8.85 2.72 -9.03
C ASN A 126 -8.93 1.88 -7.75
N GLN A 127 -10.14 1.53 -7.32
CA GLN A 127 -10.48 0.72 -6.15
C GLN A 127 -11.12 -0.62 -6.55
N LEU A 128 -10.81 -1.14 -7.75
CA LEU A 128 -11.41 -2.37 -8.28
C LEU A 128 -10.95 -3.59 -7.46
N THR A 129 -11.88 -4.50 -7.18
CA THR A 129 -11.76 -5.72 -6.36
C THR A 129 -12.12 -6.95 -7.20
N GLY A 130 -12.08 -8.14 -6.60
CA GLY A 130 -12.38 -9.39 -7.31
C GLY A 130 -11.23 -9.85 -8.21
N SER A 131 -11.48 -10.88 -9.02
CA SER A 131 -10.46 -11.44 -9.92
C SER A 131 -10.46 -10.78 -11.30
N ILE A 132 -9.33 -10.87 -12.00
CA ILE A 132 -9.28 -10.54 -13.43
C ILE A 132 -10.13 -11.57 -14.20
N PRO A 133 -11.08 -11.14 -15.07
CA PRO A 133 -11.91 -12.06 -15.84
C PRO A 133 -11.08 -13.07 -16.64
N THR A 134 -11.40 -14.35 -16.52
CA THR A 134 -10.55 -15.43 -17.05
C THR A 134 -10.44 -15.43 -18.57
N ASN A 135 -11.40 -14.84 -19.28
CA ASN A 135 -11.46 -14.77 -20.74
C ASN A 135 -10.98 -13.41 -21.30
N LEU A 136 -10.48 -12.50 -20.46
CA LEU A 136 -10.02 -11.18 -20.91
C LEU A 136 -8.91 -11.28 -21.96
N GLY A 137 -8.02 -12.26 -21.82
CA GLY A 137 -6.94 -12.49 -22.79
C GLY A 137 -7.38 -13.09 -24.13
N ASN A 138 -8.66 -13.49 -24.27
CA ASN A 138 -9.22 -13.96 -25.54
C ASN A 138 -9.59 -12.80 -26.49
N LEU A 139 -9.53 -11.54 -26.04
CA LEU A 139 -9.70 -10.36 -26.87
C LEU A 139 -8.51 -10.24 -27.85
N SER A 140 -8.66 -10.81 -29.05
CA SER A 140 -7.56 -10.97 -30.02
C SER A 140 -6.95 -9.66 -30.52
N SER A 141 -7.65 -8.54 -30.34
CA SER A 141 -7.20 -7.19 -30.73
C SER A 141 -6.46 -6.47 -29.61
N LEU A 142 -6.57 -6.96 -28.36
CA LEU A 142 -6.04 -6.29 -27.18
C LEU A 142 -4.51 -6.44 -27.16
N TYR A 143 -3.82 -5.30 -27.17
CA TYR A 143 -2.36 -5.24 -27.04
C TYR A 143 -1.91 -4.43 -25.84
N GLU A 144 -2.76 -3.57 -25.29
CA GLU A 144 -2.45 -2.72 -24.14
C GLU A 144 -3.44 -3.01 -23.00
N LEU A 145 -2.92 -3.47 -21.87
CA LEU A 145 -3.71 -3.73 -20.65
C LEU A 145 -2.98 -3.14 -19.44
N ASP A 146 -3.64 -2.21 -18.75
CA ASP A 146 -3.19 -1.63 -17.49
C ASP A 146 -4.29 -1.73 -16.44
N LEU A 147 -4.06 -2.60 -15.44
CA LEU A 147 -4.94 -2.80 -14.29
C LEU A 147 -4.23 -2.43 -12.98
N SER A 148 -3.10 -1.71 -13.06
CA SER A 148 -2.25 -1.42 -11.92
C SER A 148 -2.92 -0.55 -10.86
N ASN A 149 -2.42 -0.61 -9.63
CA ASN A 149 -2.87 0.21 -8.50
C ASN A 149 -4.38 0.08 -8.25
N ASN A 150 -4.82 -1.16 -7.97
CA ASN A 150 -6.18 -1.54 -7.62
C ASN A 150 -6.16 -2.51 -6.42
N GLN A 151 -7.26 -3.18 -6.14
CA GLN A 151 -7.42 -4.19 -5.08
C GLN A 151 -7.78 -5.57 -5.66
N LEU A 152 -7.32 -5.88 -6.88
CA LEU A 152 -7.62 -7.13 -7.56
C LEU A 152 -6.98 -8.32 -6.85
N THR A 153 -7.70 -9.44 -6.78
CA THR A 153 -7.34 -10.68 -6.07
C THR A 153 -7.33 -11.88 -7.03
N GLY A 154 -7.04 -13.08 -6.53
CA GLY A 154 -7.00 -14.29 -7.36
C GLY A 154 -5.72 -14.40 -8.18
N SER A 155 -5.67 -15.34 -9.12
CA SER A 155 -4.50 -15.59 -9.98
C SER A 155 -4.52 -14.78 -11.25
N ILE A 156 -3.34 -14.56 -11.84
CA ILE A 156 -3.22 -14.05 -13.21
C ILE A 156 -3.79 -15.12 -14.16
N PRO A 157 -4.82 -14.83 -14.97
CA PRO A 157 -5.41 -15.82 -15.86
C PRO A 157 -4.45 -16.27 -16.98
N GLU A 158 -4.39 -17.57 -17.26
CA GLU A 158 -3.57 -18.13 -18.35
C GLU A 158 -3.91 -17.53 -19.72
N SER A 159 -5.19 -17.17 -19.93
CA SER A 159 -5.66 -16.53 -21.17
C SER A 159 -4.89 -15.27 -21.54
N LEU A 160 -4.34 -14.52 -20.57
CA LEU A 160 -3.56 -13.31 -20.86
C LEU A 160 -2.30 -13.60 -21.68
N GLY A 161 -1.81 -14.84 -21.64
CA GLY A 161 -0.74 -15.30 -22.53
C GLY A 161 -1.13 -15.35 -24.01
N ASN A 162 -2.42 -15.44 -24.34
CA ASN A 162 -2.92 -15.53 -25.72
C ASN A 162 -2.95 -14.18 -26.45
N MET A 163 -2.68 -13.07 -25.77
CA MET A 163 -2.70 -11.74 -26.38
C MET A 163 -1.61 -11.63 -27.46
N LYS A 164 -2.02 -11.31 -28.70
CA LYS A 164 -1.17 -11.39 -29.92
C LYS A 164 0.03 -10.43 -29.93
N PHE A 165 -0.06 -9.33 -29.18
CA PHE A 165 1.00 -8.35 -29.03
C PHE A 165 1.05 -7.93 -27.56
N GLN A 166 1.92 -8.57 -26.77
CA GLN A 166 2.02 -8.23 -25.35
C GLN A 166 2.79 -6.92 -25.16
N LEU A 167 2.10 -5.79 -25.31
CA LEU A 167 2.37 -4.60 -24.51
C LEU A 167 1.49 -4.67 -23.26
N LEU A 168 1.53 -5.80 -22.53
CA LEU A 168 0.94 -5.87 -21.18
C LEU A 168 1.68 -4.82 -20.35
N ARG A 169 0.99 -3.73 -20.03
CA ARG A 169 1.62 -2.55 -19.44
C ARG A 169 1.91 -2.78 -17.98
N SER A 170 0.89 -3.11 -17.20
CA SER A 170 1.08 -3.36 -15.78
C SER A 170 -0.11 -4.03 -15.12
N LEU A 171 0.19 -4.96 -14.21
CA LEU A 171 -0.73 -5.49 -13.21
C LEU A 171 -0.27 -5.14 -11.77
N SER A 172 0.69 -4.21 -11.63
CA SER A 172 1.36 -3.96 -10.36
C SER A 172 0.46 -3.29 -9.32
N GLY A 173 0.82 -3.39 -8.04
CA GLY A 173 0.08 -2.72 -6.96
C GLY A 173 -1.34 -3.28 -6.80
N ASN A 174 -1.46 -4.60 -6.72
CA ASN A 174 -2.71 -5.34 -6.50
C ASN A 174 -2.50 -6.41 -5.41
N GLN A 175 -3.47 -7.31 -5.26
CA GLN A 175 -3.44 -8.46 -4.35
C GLN A 175 -3.45 -9.79 -5.13
N LEU A 176 -2.88 -9.81 -6.34
CA LEU A 176 -2.84 -11.00 -7.20
C LEU A 176 -1.91 -12.05 -6.59
N SER A 177 -2.33 -13.31 -6.62
CA SER A 177 -1.68 -14.44 -5.95
C SER A 177 -1.46 -15.61 -6.90
N GLY A 178 -0.88 -16.71 -6.42
CA GLY A 178 -0.56 -17.87 -7.26
C GLY A 178 0.66 -17.65 -8.17
N PRO A 179 0.98 -18.62 -9.05
CA PRO A 179 2.14 -18.56 -9.91
C PRO A 179 1.97 -17.59 -11.08
N ILE A 180 3.10 -17.09 -11.61
CA ILE A 180 3.13 -16.42 -12.91
C ILE A 180 2.83 -17.49 -13.99
N PRO A 181 1.76 -17.34 -14.81
CA PRO A 181 1.41 -18.33 -15.82
C PRO A 181 2.51 -18.49 -16.88
N GLU A 182 2.83 -19.75 -17.24
CA GLU A 182 3.79 -20.04 -18.32
C GLU A 182 3.32 -19.48 -19.67
N THR A 183 2.00 -19.40 -19.88
CA THR A 183 1.43 -18.87 -21.11
C THR A 183 1.83 -17.41 -21.38
N LEU A 184 2.21 -16.63 -20.36
CA LEU A 184 2.68 -15.25 -20.55
C LEU A 184 3.92 -15.18 -21.45
N GLY A 185 4.78 -16.20 -21.45
CA GLY A 185 5.97 -16.22 -22.32
C GLY A 185 5.74 -16.82 -23.71
N ASN A 186 4.52 -17.23 -24.07
CA ASN A 186 4.25 -18.08 -25.25
C ASN A 186 4.28 -17.34 -26.61
N ILE A 187 4.87 -16.16 -26.68
CA ILE A 187 5.03 -15.42 -27.94
C ILE A 187 6.31 -15.88 -28.62
N THR A 188 6.18 -16.49 -29.80
CA THR A 188 7.35 -16.75 -30.65
C THR A 188 7.69 -15.50 -31.44
N ALA A 189 8.98 -15.12 -31.53
CA ALA A 189 9.42 -13.97 -32.33
C ALA A 189 8.91 -14.02 -33.78
N SER A 190 8.67 -15.23 -34.31
CA SER A 190 8.11 -15.50 -35.62
C SER A 190 6.72 -14.88 -35.83
N SER A 191 5.83 -14.90 -34.84
CA SER A 191 4.48 -14.33 -34.95
C SER A 191 4.49 -12.80 -34.97
N VAL A 192 5.49 -12.17 -34.32
CA VAL A 192 5.65 -10.71 -34.28
C VAL A 192 6.23 -10.18 -35.61
N THR A 193 7.13 -10.93 -36.24
CA THR A 193 7.83 -10.47 -37.46
C THR A 193 7.05 -10.64 -38.76
N SER A 194 6.07 -11.55 -38.82
CA SER A 194 5.25 -11.74 -40.03
C SER A 194 4.17 -10.66 -40.19
N ASP A 195 3.75 -10.04 -39.09
CA ASP A 195 2.60 -9.10 -39.05
C ASP A 195 3.00 -7.62 -38.99
N LEU A 196 4.29 -7.32 -38.77
CA LEU A 196 4.80 -5.96 -38.66
C LEU A 196 5.59 -5.56 -39.92
N ASP A 197 5.10 -4.55 -40.64
CA ASP A 197 5.88 -3.91 -41.69
C ASP A 197 7.16 -3.26 -41.12
N ALA A 198 8.16 -3.03 -41.99
CA ALA A 198 9.45 -2.48 -41.60
C ALA A 198 9.35 -1.11 -40.89
N TYR A 199 8.29 -0.35 -41.16
CA TYR A 199 8.03 0.95 -40.55
C TYR A 199 7.52 0.82 -39.12
N ARG A 200 6.60 -0.12 -38.84
CA ARG A 200 6.13 -0.46 -37.50
C ARG A 200 7.23 -1.08 -36.66
N LEU A 201 8.08 -1.92 -37.25
CA LEU A 201 9.26 -2.47 -36.57
C LEU A 201 10.28 -1.38 -36.23
N PHE A 202 10.51 -0.41 -37.13
CA PHE A 202 11.36 0.75 -36.86
C PHE A 202 10.79 1.65 -35.76
N LYS A 203 9.48 1.90 -35.77
CA LYS A 203 8.78 2.67 -34.73
C LYS A 203 8.84 1.95 -33.38
N LEU A 204 8.63 0.63 -33.35
CA LEU A 204 8.75 -0.23 -32.16
C LEU A 204 10.16 -0.16 -31.56
N LYS A 205 11.20 -0.32 -32.39
CA LYS A 205 12.61 -0.16 -31.97
C LYS A 205 12.91 1.24 -31.42
N LYS A 206 12.34 2.29 -32.03
CA LYS A 206 12.52 3.68 -31.58
C LYS A 206 11.73 4.00 -30.30
N TYR A 207 10.53 3.44 -30.12
CA TYR A 207 9.75 3.56 -28.89
C TYR A 207 10.41 2.80 -27.73
N MET A 208 10.92 1.59 -27.96
CA MET A 208 11.58 0.75 -26.94
C MET A 208 12.99 1.21 -26.55
N ALA A 209 13.61 2.07 -27.36
CA ALA A 209 14.89 2.72 -27.02
C ALA A 209 14.72 3.95 -26.08
N SER A 210 13.47 4.35 -25.78
CA SER A 210 13.17 5.41 -24.81
C SER A 210 13.05 4.84 -23.40
N VAL A 211 13.76 5.44 -22.45
CA VAL A 211 13.69 5.12 -21.00
C VAL A 211 12.29 5.43 -20.43
N ASP A 212 11.50 6.26 -21.12
CA ASP A 212 10.12 6.65 -20.78
C ASP A 212 9.04 5.87 -21.57
N SER A 213 9.32 4.65 -22.05
CA SER A 213 8.29 3.82 -22.70
C SER A 213 7.51 2.98 -21.66
N ASN A 214 6.41 3.54 -21.15
CA ASN A 214 5.55 3.11 -20.02
C ASN A 214 5.20 1.59 -19.94
N PHE A 215 6.19 0.84 -19.46
CA PHE A 215 6.24 -0.49 -18.84
C PHE A 215 5.97 -1.69 -19.76
N ASN A 216 7.03 -2.48 -19.96
CA ASN A 216 6.95 -3.83 -20.51
C ASN A 216 7.03 -4.80 -19.32
N LEU A 217 5.96 -5.56 -19.09
CA LEU A 217 5.77 -6.52 -17.98
C LEU A 217 6.18 -6.03 -16.58
N ASP A 218 5.29 -5.24 -15.97
CA ASP A 218 5.32 -4.94 -14.53
C ASP A 218 4.25 -5.76 -13.78
N LEU A 219 4.70 -6.70 -12.97
CA LEU A 219 3.90 -7.53 -12.06
C LEU A 219 4.26 -7.26 -10.59
N SER A 220 4.97 -6.16 -10.31
CA SER A 220 5.48 -5.85 -8.99
C SER A 220 4.39 -5.56 -7.97
N ASN A 221 4.73 -5.57 -6.68
CA ASN A 221 3.82 -5.18 -5.59
C ASN A 221 2.50 -5.97 -5.63
N ASN A 222 2.62 -7.30 -5.61
CA ASN A 222 1.53 -8.27 -5.59
C ASN A 222 1.84 -9.37 -4.55
N GLN A 223 1.11 -10.48 -4.62
CA GLN A 223 1.27 -11.67 -3.77
C GLN A 223 1.65 -12.91 -4.59
N LEU A 224 2.33 -12.72 -5.73
CA LEU A 224 2.67 -13.82 -6.64
C LEU A 224 3.67 -14.78 -5.99
N THR A 225 3.51 -16.07 -6.26
CA THR A 225 4.27 -17.18 -5.67
C THR A 225 4.89 -18.06 -6.76
N GLY A 226 5.62 -19.10 -6.38
CA GLY A 226 6.23 -20.04 -7.34
C GLY A 226 7.47 -19.46 -8.05
N PRO A 227 8.08 -20.24 -8.95
CA PRO A 227 9.28 -19.82 -9.66
C PRO A 227 8.98 -18.80 -10.75
N ILE A 228 10.00 -18.03 -11.14
CA ILE A 228 9.95 -17.24 -12.38
C ILE A 228 9.93 -18.24 -13.56
N PRO A 229 8.92 -18.24 -14.44
CA PRO A 229 8.84 -19.19 -15.55
C PRO A 229 9.99 -19.01 -16.55
N GLU A 230 10.61 -20.11 -16.99
CA GLU A 230 11.72 -20.06 -17.97
C GLU A 230 11.27 -19.43 -19.30
N ILE A 231 10.02 -19.66 -19.68
CA ILE A 231 9.41 -19.18 -20.92
C ILE A 231 9.38 -17.64 -21.03
N LEU A 232 9.50 -16.90 -19.92
CA LEU A 232 9.63 -15.44 -19.96
C LEU A 232 10.89 -14.98 -20.72
N GLY A 233 11.92 -15.84 -20.80
CA GLY A 233 13.11 -15.59 -21.61
C GLY A 233 12.86 -15.57 -23.13
N ASN A 234 11.66 -15.96 -23.58
CA ASN A 234 11.30 -15.95 -25.00
C ASN A 234 10.62 -14.65 -25.44
N LEU A 235 10.29 -13.75 -24.50
CA LEU A 235 9.57 -12.52 -24.80
C LEU A 235 10.39 -11.61 -25.73
N PRO A 236 9.95 -11.40 -26.98
CA PRO A 236 10.74 -10.62 -27.94
C PRO A 236 10.71 -9.15 -27.57
N PHE A 237 11.86 -8.49 -27.69
CA PHE A 237 12.02 -7.03 -27.54
C PHE A 237 11.65 -6.43 -26.17
N ILE A 238 11.50 -7.25 -25.12
CA ILE A 238 11.20 -6.74 -23.77
C ILE A 238 12.34 -5.82 -23.26
N ALA A 239 11.98 -4.61 -22.82
CA ALA A 239 12.91 -3.58 -22.36
C ALA A 239 12.86 -3.35 -20.84
N TYR A 240 11.76 -3.72 -20.20
CA TYR A 240 11.52 -3.56 -18.77
C TYR A 240 11.01 -4.91 -18.24
N LEU A 241 11.34 -5.27 -17.01
CA LEU A 241 10.81 -6.45 -16.34
C LEU A 241 10.86 -6.15 -14.85
N ASP A 242 9.70 -5.94 -14.24
CA ASP A 242 9.60 -5.74 -12.80
C ASP A 242 8.68 -6.79 -12.18
N LEU A 243 9.30 -7.68 -11.39
CA LEU A 243 8.64 -8.72 -10.60
C LEU A 243 8.86 -8.48 -9.10
N SER A 244 9.34 -7.29 -8.71
CA SER A 244 9.74 -6.98 -7.34
C SER A 244 8.55 -6.94 -6.37
N ASN A 245 8.84 -7.07 -5.07
CA ASN A 245 7.80 -7.02 -4.02
C ASN A 245 6.69 -8.07 -4.23
N ASN A 246 7.09 -9.34 -4.30
CA ASN A 246 6.21 -10.52 -4.40
C ASN A 246 6.75 -11.63 -3.47
N PHE A 247 6.24 -12.87 -3.61
CA PHE A 247 6.71 -14.07 -2.91
C PHE A 247 7.30 -15.11 -3.88
N LEU A 248 7.90 -14.65 -4.99
CA LEU A 248 8.49 -15.53 -6.00
C LEU A 248 9.70 -16.26 -5.43
N ASN A 249 9.81 -17.55 -5.73
CA ASN A 249 10.87 -18.44 -5.23
C ASN A 249 11.64 -19.11 -6.38
N GLY A 250 12.39 -20.17 -6.10
CA GLY A 250 13.22 -20.83 -7.11
C GLY A 250 14.44 -19.98 -7.51
N SER A 251 15.09 -20.31 -8.62
CA SER A 251 16.25 -19.58 -9.14
C SER A 251 15.88 -18.60 -10.25
N ILE A 252 16.73 -17.60 -10.51
CA ILE A 252 16.62 -16.77 -11.71
C ILE A 252 16.87 -17.66 -12.96
N PRO A 253 15.91 -17.79 -13.89
CA PRO A 253 16.07 -18.63 -15.07
C PRO A 253 17.21 -18.16 -15.98
N VAL A 254 18.00 -19.11 -16.50
CA VAL A 254 19.08 -18.82 -17.47
C VAL A 254 18.54 -18.23 -18.78
N SER A 255 17.31 -18.58 -19.14
CA SER A 255 16.62 -18.09 -20.34
C SER A 255 16.45 -16.57 -20.35
N LEU A 256 16.39 -15.90 -19.18
CA LEU A 256 16.35 -14.44 -19.10
C LEU A 256 17.60 -13.77 -19.69
N GLY A 257 18.72 -14.50 -19.82
CA GLY A 257 19.91 -14.02 -20.52
C GLY A 257 19.74 -13.86 -22.04
N ALA A 258 18.64 -14.35 -22.62
CA ALA A 258 18.30 -14.17 -24.04
C ALA A 258 17.64 -12.81 -24.34
N LEU A 259 17.22 -12.06 -23.32
CA LEU A 259 16.47 -10.80 -23.46
C LEU A 259 17.39 -9.61 -23.77
N THR A 260 18.16 -9.66 -24.86
CA THR A 260 19.27 -8.71 -25.13
C THR A 260 18.87 -7.24 -25.29
N TYR A 261 17.57 -6.92 -25.37
CA TYR A 261 17.03 -5.55 -25.40
C TYR A 261 16.67 -5.01 -24.01
N LEU A 262 16.82 -5.81 -22.96
CA LEU A 262 16.39 -5.46 -21.61
C LEU A 262 17.23 -4.30 -21.04
N LEU A 263 16.55 -3.24 -20.63
CA LEU A 263 17.12 -2.05 -20.00
C LEU A 263 16.96 -2.09 -18.48
N THR A 264 15.86 -2.66 -18.00
CA THR A 264 15.52 -2.72 -16.57
C THR A 264 15.14 -4.13 -16.17
N MET A 265 15.81 -4.67 -15.16
CA MET A 265 15.45 -5.91 -14.48
C MET A 265 15.33 -5.65 -12.97
N MET A 266 14.12 -5.77 -12.44
CA MET A 266 13.79 -5.57 -11.03
C MET A 266 13.14 -6.83 -10.47
N LEU A 267 13.88 -7.57 -9.64
CA LEU A 267 13.45 -8.83 -9.01
C LEU A 267 13.53 -8.76 -7.48
N GLY A 268 13.87 -7.60 -6.93
CA GLY A 268 14.13 -7.44 -5.51
C GLY A 268 12.90 -7.71 -4.63
N ARG A 269 13.12 -8.00 -3.35
CA ARG A 269 12.06 -8.21 -2.35
C ARG A 269 11.15 -9.38 -2.72
N ASN A 270 11.77 -10.54 -2.90
CA ASN A 270 11.13 -11.82 -3.19
C ASN A 270 11.78 -12.92 -2.32
N GLU A 271 11.52 -14.18 -2.63
CA GLU A 271 12.12 -15.36 -2.03
C GLU A 271 13.08 -16.10 -2.99
N ILE A 272 13.59 -15.41 -4.02
CA ILE A 272 14.44 -15.98 -5.07
C ILE A 272 15.74 -16.49 -4.45
N SER A 273 16.17 -17.66 -4.87
CA SER A 273 17.31 -18.42 -4.37
C SER A 273 18.23 -18.84 -5.52
N GLY A 274 19.18 -19.76 -5.29
CA GLY A 274 20.17 -20.16 -6.29
C GLY A 274 21.24 -19.08 -6.50
N THR A 275 21.89 -19.07 -7.67
CA THR A 275 22.99 -18.15 -8.00
C THR A 275 22.58 -17.14 -9.08
N LEU A 276 23.31 -16.03 -9.19
CA LEU A 276 23.20 -15.14 -10.35
C LEU A 276 23.72 -15.86 -11.61
N PRO A 277 22.90 -16.08 -12.66
CA PRO A 277 23.35 -16.77 -13.86
C PRO A 277 24.40 -15.95 -14.63
N GLN A 278 25.51 -16.59 -15.02
CA GLN A 278 26.57 -15.94 -15.79
C GLN A 278 26.04 -15.38 -17.14
N ILE A 279 25.05 -16.02 -17.74
CA ILE A 279 24.47 -15.63 -19.02
C ILE A 279 23.78 -14.26 -18.98
N LEU A 280 23.39 -13.75 -17.80
CA LEU A 280 22.87 -12.37 -17.68
C LEU A 280 23.90 -11.31 -18.08
N GLY A 281 25.19 -11.65 -18.13
CA GLY A 281 26.23 -10.77 -18.69
C GLY A 281 26.06 -10.45 -20.18
N ASN A 282 25.19 -11.16 -20.90
CA ASN A 282 24.85 -10.87 -22.30
C ASN A 282 23.91 -9.66 -22.46
N LEU A 283 23.29 -9.18 -21.37
CA LEU A 283 22.33 -8.08 -21.38
C LEU A 283 23.03 -6.71 -21.44
N THR A 284 23.80 -6.45 -22.50
CA THR A 284 24.71 -5.28 -22.59
C THR A 284 24.00 -3.93 -22.72
N GLU A 285 22.69 -3.92 -22.94
CA GLU A 285 21.84 -2.71 -22.91
C GLU A 285 21.31 -2.38 -21.49
N LEU A 286 21.53 -3.28 -20.52
CA LEU A 286 20.98 -3.18 -19.17
C LEU A 286 21.51 -1.95 -18.43
N ARG A 287 20.59 -1.17 -17.87
CA ARG A 287 20.83 0.07 -17.13
C ARG A 287 20.48 -0.07 -15.66
N TYR A 288 19.44 -0.83 -15.35
CA TYR A 288 18.94 -1.00 -13.99
C TYR A 288 18.87 -2.49 -13.67
N PHE A 289 19.68 -2.94 -12.72
CA PHE A 289 19.66 -4.31 -12.22
C PHE A 289 19.47 -4.30 -10.70
N ARG A 290 18.27 -4.62 -10.23
CA ARG A 290 17.94 -4.64 -8.80
C ARG A 290 17.33 -5.98 -8.39
N VAL A 291 18.10 -6.77 -7.66
CA VAL A 291 17.71 -8.11 -7.18
C VAL A 291 17.89 -8.26 -5.66
N GLY A 292 18.06 -7.14 -4.95
CA GLY A 292 18.25 -7.12 -3.50
C GLY A 292 17.06 -7.64 -2.68
N SER A 293 17.28 -7.97 -1.40
CA SER A 293 16.27 -8.56 -0.51
C SER A 293 15.71 -9.89 -1.05
N ASN A 294 16.59 -10.85 -1.26
CA ASN A 294 16.29 -12.21 -1.72
C ASN A 294 17.18 -13.22 -0.95
N ARG A 295 17.21 -14.49 -1.39
CA ARG A 295 18.07 -15.57 -0.86
C ARG A 295 19.15 -16.00 -1.86
N ILE A 296 19.60 -15.08 -2.73
CA ILE A 296 20.58 -15.39 -3.77
C ILE A 296 21.94 -15.69 -3.12
N THR A 297 22.60 -16.73 -3.60
CA THR A 297 23.89 -17.27 -3.14
C THR A 297 24.95 -17.22 -4.25
N GLY A 298 26.16 -17.71 -3.99
CA GLY A 298 27.24 -17.75 -4.97
C GLY A 298 28.02 -16.44 -5.02
N ILE A 299 28.65 -16.15 -6.16
CA ILE A 299 29.51 -14.97 -6.36
C ILE A 299 28.93 -14.05 -7.45
N LEU A 300 29.40 -12.80 -7.50
CA LEU A 300 29.13 -11.92 -8.64
C LEU A 300 29.81 -12.48 -9.92
N PRO A 301 29.08 -12.79 -11.00
CA PRO A 301 29.66 -13.42 -12.19
C PRO A 301 30.63 -12.49 -12.93
N LYS A 302 31.79 -13.02 -13.36
CA LYS A 302 32.78 -12.25 -14.14
C LYS A 302 32.24 -11.68 -15.45
N SER A 303 31.24 -12.34 -16.06
CA SER A 303 30.57 -11.87 -17.27
C SER A 303 29.86 -10.52 -17.08
N PHE A 304 29.55 -10.12 -15.84
CA PHE A 304 28.91 -8.83 -15.56
C PHE A 304 29.84 -7.65 -15.84
N ALA A 305 31.14 -7.89 -16.04
CA ALA A 305 32.07 -6.90 -16.56
C ALA A 305 31.60 -6.27 -17.89
N SER A 306 30.82 -7.00 -18.69
CA SER A 306 30.26 -6.55 -19.98
C SER A 306 29.10 -5.55 -19.85
N LEU A 307 28.50 -5.41 -18.66
CA LEU A 307 27.31 -4.58 -18.41
C LEU A 307 27.70 -3.10 -18.21
N THR A 308 28.45 -2.53 -19.16
CA THR A 308 29.05 -1.18 -19.04
C THR A 308 28.05 -0.02 -19.10
N ARG A 309 26.80 -0.30 -19.48
CA ARG A 309 25.68 0.66 -19.48
C ARG A 309 24.91 0.74 -18.17
N LEU A 310 25.30 -0.04 -17.14
CA LEU A 310 24.65 0.01 -15.84
C LEU A 310 24.72 1.42 -15.25
N SER A 311 23.55 1.91 -14.85
CA SER A 311 23.33 3.12 -14.07
C SER A 311 23.01 2.75 -12.61
N GLN A 312 22.30 1.64 -12.36
CA GLN A 312 22.00 1.19 -11.01
C GLN A 312 22.21 -0.31 -10.88
N PHE A 313 22.95 -0.71 -9.86
CA PHE A 313 23.22 -2.10 -9.53
C PHE A 313 22.99 -2.32 -8.03
N SER A 314 21.98 -3.12 -7.69
CA SER A 314 21.66 -3.45 -6.30
C SER A 314 21.43 -4.96 -6.13
N VAL A 315 22.29 -5.56 -5.33
CA VAL A 315 22.19 -6.97 -4.87
C VAL A 315 22.13 -7.05 -3.34
N ALA A 316 21.90 -5.93 -2.67
CA ALA A 316 21.93 -5.83 -1.22
C ALA A 316 20.92 -6.76 -0.52
N ALA A 317 21.19 -7.16 0.72
CA ALA A 317 20.35 -8.08 1.49
C ALA A 317 20.11 -9.41 0.75
N ASN A 318 21.21 -10.12 0.45
CA ASN A 318 21.22 -11.47 -0.12
C ASN A 318 22.25 -12.31 0.64
N ASN A 319 22.52 -13.53 0.17
CA ASN A 319 23.52 -14.42 0.73
C ASN A 319 24.71 -14.62 -0.23
N LEU A 320 25.02 -13.61 -1.06
CA LEU A 320 26.17 -13.62 -1.98
C LEU A 320 27.47 -13.64 -1.19
N SER A 321 28.51 -14.19 -1.80
CA SER A 321 29.83 -14.41 -1.21
C SER A 321 30.93 -14.09 -2.23
N GLY A 322 32.18 -14.32 -1.86
CA GLY A 322 33.33 -14.04 -2.71
C GLY A 322 33.87 -12.61 -2.53
N PRO A 323 34.95 -12.27 -3.24
CA PRO A 323 35.44 -10.91 -3.27
C PRO A 323 34.53 -9.97 -4.06
N VAL A 324 34.47 -8.70 -3.65
CA VAL A 324 33.88 -7.63 -4.47
C VAL A 324 34.76 -7.46 -5.72
N PRO A 325 34.25 -7.73 -6.94
CA PRO A 325 35.12 -7.81 -8.12
C PRO A 325 35.64 -6.46 -8.62
N ASP A 326 36.91 -6.41 -9.02
CA ASP A 326 37.54 -5.20 -9.57
C ASP A 326 36.90 -4.69 -10.87
N PHE A 327 36.22 -5.57 -11.63
CA PHE A 327 35.56 -5.17 -12.88
C PHE A 327 34.44 -4.14 -12.67
N ILE A 328 33.96 -3.92 -11.44
CA ILE A 328 32.98 -2.87 -11.12
C ILE A 328 33.54 -1.49 -11.53
N ALA A 329 34.86 -1.30 -11.53
CA ALA A 329 35.50 -0.09 -12.03
C ALA A 329 35.23 0.19 -13.52
N ASN A 330 34.81 -0.81 -14.31
CA ASN A 330 34.47 -0.65 -15.72
C ASN A 330 33.08 -0.04 -15.93
N TRP A 331 32.21 -0.02 -14.90
CA TRP A 331 30.85 0.52 -14.99
C TRP A 331 30.86 2.05 -14.85
N THR A 332 31.50 2.74 -15.78
CA THR A 332 31.70 4.21 -15.72
C THR A 332 30.40 5.02 -15.80
N SER A 333 29.27 4.39 -16.11
CA SER A 333 27.93 5.00 -16.11
C SER A 333 27.16 4.83 -14.80
N ILE A 334 27.71 4.11 -13.82
CA ILE A 334 27.01 3.76 -12.58
C ILE A 334 26.80 4.99 -11.69
N MET A 335 25.56 5.13 -11.22
CA MET A 335 25.06 6.16 -10.32
C MET A 335 24.69 5.57 -8.95
N GLU A 336 24.28 4.31 -8.89
CA GLU A 336 23.97 3.61 -7.65
C GLU A 336 24.64 2.23 -7.61
N LEU A 337 25.45 1.99 -6.58
CA LEU A 337 26.05 0.69 -6.29
C LEU A 337 25.70 0.27 -4.86
N SER A 338 24.89 -0.78 -4.72
CA SER A 338 24.43 -1.29 -3.43
C SER A 338 24.70 -2.79 -3.28
N LEU A 339 25.65 -3.12 -2.40
CA LEU A 339 26.16 -4.48 -2.15
C LEU A 339 25.95 -4.94 -0.70
N GLY A 340 25.49 -4.07 0.19
CA GLY A 340 25.42 -4.33 1.64
C GLY A 340 24.54 -5.51 2.05
N GLY A 341 24.76 -6.04 3.25
CA GLY A 341 23.99 -7.17 3.78
C GLY A 341 24.17 -8.45 2.96
N ASN A 342 25.41 -8.76 2.61
CA ASN A 342 25.82 -10.01 1.96
C ASN A 342 26.99 -10.63 2.77
N ASN A 343 27.55 -11.74 2.28
CA ASN A 343 28.71 -12.41 2.86
C ASN A 343 29.99 -12.16 2.02
N PHE A 344 30.14 -10.96 1.46
CA PHE A 344 31.35 -10.59 0.72
C PHE A 344 32.58 -10.59 1.65
N TYR A 345 33.76 -10.84 1.08
CA TYR A 345 35.02 -10.80 1.83
C TYR A 345 36.16 -10.21 1.00
N GLY A 346 37.31 -10.00 1.62
CA GLY A 346 38.47 -9.41 0.96
C GLY A 346 38.33 -7.91 0.73
N ASN A 347 39.18 -7.33 -0.13
CA ASN A 347 39.27 -5.88 -0.25
C ASN A 347 38.16 -5.29 -1.12
N ILE A 348 37.69 -4.10 -0.74
CA ILE A 348 36.87 -3.24 -1.61
C ILE A 348 37.77 -2.67 -2.72
N PRO A 349 37.43 -2.85 -4.01
CA PRO A 349 38.22 -2.34 -5.13
C PRO A 349 38.39 -0.82 -5.09
N ILE A 350 39.64 -0.33 -5.10
CA ILE A 350 39.95 1.10 -5.10
C ILE A 350 39.39 1.83 -6.33
N GLY A 351 39.22 1.13 -7.46
CA GLY A 351 38.68 1.70 -8.69
C GLY A 351 37.26 2.23 -8.55
N ILE A 352 36.49 1.76 -7.55
CA ILE A 352 35.15 2.30 -7.24
C ILE A 352 35.22 3.80 -6.91
N PHE A 353 36.30 4.26 -6.26
CA PHE A 353 36.50 5.66 -5.87
C PHE A 353 36.88 6.59 -7.03
N SER A 354 36.99 6.04 -8.25
CA SER A 354 37.21 6.79 -9.50
C SER A 354 35.94 6.99 -10.33
N LEU A 355 34.80 6.43 -9.91
CA LEU A 355 33.52 6.45 -10.64
C LEU A 355 32.79 7.80 -10.47
N SER A 356 33.07 8.76 -11.34
CA SER A 356 32.65 10.16 -11.18
C SER A 356 31.13 10.43 -11.26
N LYS A 357 30.34 9.48 -11.78
CA LYS A 357 28.87 9.59 -11.84
C LYS A 357 28.16 9.00 -10.62
N LEU A 358 28.89 8.36 -9.71
CA LEU A 358 28.31 7.66 -8.57
C LEU A 358 27.67 8.66 -7.59
N GLU A 359 26.39 8.45 -7.32
CA GLU A 359 25.58 9.23 -6.38
C GLU A 359 25.36 8.46 -5.07
N ILE A 360 25.22 7.14 -5.14
CA ILE A 360 24.98 6.27 -3.97
C ILE A 360 26.00 5.13 -4.00
N LEU A 361 26.83 5.06 -2.95
CA LEU A 361 27.71 3.94 -2.67
C LEU A 361 27.33 3.32 -1.33
N ALA A 362 26.78 2.10 -1.36
CA ALA A 362 26.39 1.37 -0.17
C ALA A 362 27.00 -0.03 -0.16
N ILE A 363 28.07 -0.21 0.62
CA ILE A 363 28.73 -1.49 0.84
C ILE A 363 28.76 -1.73 2.35
N SER A 364 28.35 -2.92 2.78
CA SER A 364 28.49 -3.32 4.17
C SER A 364 28.87 -4.79 4.29
N ASP A 365 29.35 -5.17 5.46
CA ASP A 365 29.58 -6.57 5.85
C ASP A 365 30.63 -7.29 5.01
N VAL A 366 31.68 -6.56 4.63
CA VAL A 366 32.82 -7.14 3.92
C VAL A 366 33.82 -7.69 4.92
N GLY A 367 33.85 -9.02 5.06
CA GLY A 367 34.77 -9.74 5.96
C GLY A 367 36.22 -9.67 5.48
N ASP A 368 37.18 -9.69 6.42
CA ASP A 368 38.63 -9.74 6.14
C ASP A 368 39.14 -8.66 5.15
N SER A 369 38.44 -7.53 5.09
CA SER A 369 38.85 -6.37 4.31
C SER A 369 40.00 -5.66 5.03
N HIS A 370 41.11 -5.44 4.35
CA HIS A 370 42.20 -4.57 4.81
C HIS A 370 42.16 -3.22 4.12
N PHE A 371 40.97 -2.83 3.65
CA PHE A 371 40.78 -1.61 2.86
C PHE A 371 41.23 -0.36 3.64
N ARG A 372 41.96 0.49 2.92
CA ARG A 372 42.26 1.88 3.29
C ARG A 372 41.69 2.77 2.21
N PHE A 373 41.13 3.90 2.62
CA PHE A 373 40.73 4.92 1.66
C PHE A 373 41.92 5.31 0.75
N PRO A 374 41.69 5.48 -0.56
CA PRO A 374 42.71 6.00 -1.47
C PRO A 374 43.10 7.44 -1.09
N PRO A 375 44.26 7.95 -1.54
CA PRO A 375 44.70 9.31 -1.21
C PRO A 375 43.82 10.41 -1.86
N SER A 376 43.07 10.08 -2.90
CA SER A 376 42.16 10.98 -3.62
C SER A 376 40.97 10.22 -4.19
N THR A 377 39.97 10.96 -4.66
CA THR A 377 38.72 10.40 -5.20
C THR A 377 38.13 11.30 -6.28
N ASN A 378 37.33 10.72 -7.17
CA ASN A 378 36.54 11.46 -8.16
C ASN A 378 35.03 11.46 -7.85
N LEU A 379 34.63 11.03 -6.64
CA LEU A 379 33.24 10.87 -6.21
C LEU A 379 32.56 12.22 -5.86
N PHE A 380 32.64 13.22 -6.74
CA PHE A 380 32.12 14.57 -6.47
C PHE A 380 30.59 14.66 -6.53
N ASN A 381 29.92 13.70 -7.18
CA ASN A 381 28.46 13.64 -7.28
C ASN A 381 27.80 12.82 -6.16
N LEU A 382 28.61 12.32 -5.21
CA LEU A 382 28.14 11.38 -4.19
C LEU A 382 27.23 12.07 -3.18
N LYS A 383 26.02 11.54 -3.03
CA LYS A 383 24.98 11.96 -2.08
C LYS A 383 24.92 11.07 -0.86
N THR A 384 25.27 9.80 -1.01
CA THR A 384 25.24 8.81 0.06
C THR A 384 26.49 7.93 0.01
N LEU A 385 27.22 7.88 1.13
CA LEU A 385 28.36 7.00 1.35
C LEU A 385 28.10 6.13 2.58
N ILE A 386 27.87 4.84 2.36
CA ILE A 386 27.72 3.84 3.41
C ILE A 386 28.80 2.79 3.19
N LEU A 387 29.76 2.73 4.12
CA LEU A 387 30.83 1.73 4.18
C LEU A 387 30.86 1.14 5.59
N ARG A 388 29.86 0.32 5.92
CA ARG A 388 29.60 -0.15 7.28
C ARG A 388 30.12 -1.57 7.50
N ASN A 389 30.81 -1.84 8.61
CA ASN A 389 31.29 -3.19 8.93
C ASN A 389 32.15 -3.80 7.80
N CYS A 390 33.10 -3.01 7.29
CA CYS A 390 33.98 -3.38 6.18
C CYS A 390 35.44 -3.49 6.64
N SER A 391 35.69 -3.62 7.94
CA SER A 391 37.04 -3.70 8.54
C SER A 391 38.01 -2.60 8.07
N ILE A 392 37.48 -1.42 7.72
CA ILE A 392 38.28 -0.33 7.14
C ILE A 392 39.23 0.22 8.20
N ASN A 393 40.51 0.35 7.86
CA ASN A 393 41.53 0.89 8.75
C ASN A 393 42.13 2.21 8.23
N GLY A 394 42.91 2.88 9.08
CA GLY A 394 43.47 4.19 8.78
C GLY A 394 42.56 5.34 9.22
N HIS A 395 42.79 6.51 8.65
CA HIS A 395 42.10 7.75 9.02
C HIS A 395 40.93 8.05 8.10
N ILE A 396 39.94 8.81 8.59
CA ILE A 396 38.91 9.41 7.75
C ILE A 396 39.59 10.46 6.85
N PRO A 397 39.52 10.35 5.51
CA PRO A 397 40.19 11.30 4.63
C PRO A 397 39.54 12.69 4.64
N ALA A 398 40.37 13.74 4.69
CA ALA A 398 39.91 15.12 4.68
C ALA A 398 39.15 15.50 3.39
N TYR A 399 39.48 14.87 2.25
CA TYR A 399 38.82 15.15 0.96
C TYR A 399 37.33 14.78 0.95
N ILE A 400 36.83 13.96 1.90
CA ILE A 400 35.39 13.70 2.02
C ILE A 400 34.63 15.02 2.21
N GLY A 401 35.24 16.00 2.89
CA GLY A 401 34.68 17.34 3.06
C GLY A 401 34.50 18.14 1.76
N ASP A 402 35.09 17.70 0.65
CA ASP A 402 34.95 18.34 -0.66
C ASP A 402 33.84 17.69 -1.52
N MET A 403 33.18 16.63 -1.02
CA MET A 403 32.00 16.01 -1.64
C MET A 403 30.73 16.82 -1.33
N SER A 404 30.58 18.00 -1.94
CA SER A 404 29.55 18.99 -1.56
C SER A 404 28.09 18.53 -1.61
N LEU A 405 27.78 17.47 -2.37
CA LEU A 405 26.43 16.88 -2.45
C LEU A 405 26.16 15.81 -1.37
N LEU A 406 27.17 15.43 -0.59
CA LEU A 406 27.07 14.35 0.40
C LEU A 406 26.14 14.76 1.54
N SER A 407 25.07 13.99 1.72
CA SER A 407 24.05 14.19 2.76
C SER A 407 24.05 13.07 3.80
N ASN A 408 24.39 11.84 3.39
CA ASN A 408 24.34 10.67 4.26
C ASN A 408 25.71 10.00 4.30
N LEU A 409 26.32 9.94 5.48
CA LEU A 409 27.65 9.39 5.69
C LEU A 409 27.65 8.36 6.82
N ASP A 410 27.88 7.10 6.50
CA ASP A 410 27.97 6.01 7.48
C ASP A 410 29.27 5.22 7.29
N LEU A 411 30.19 5.37 8.24
CA LEU A 411 31.44 4.61 8.34
C LEU A 411 31.49 3.77 9.62
N SER A 412 30.32 3.41 10.16
CA SER A 412 30.23 2.69 11.43
C SER A 412 30.81 1.27 11.36
N PHE A 413 31.20 0.74 12.51
CA PHE A 413 31.73 -0.63 12.67
C PHE A 413 32.99 -0.92 11.87
N ASN A 414 33.89 0.04 11.78
CA ASN A 414 35.19 -0.18 11.18
C ASN A 414 36.28 -0.10 12.25
N ILE A 415 37.53 -0.09 11.82
CA ILE A 415 38.70 0.06 12.70
C ILE A 415 39.43 1.38 12.38
N LEU A 416 38.65 2.41 12.06
CA LEU A 416 39.16 3.76 11.74
C LEU A 416 39.77 4.40 12.99
N THR A 417 40.85 5.15 12.81
CA THR A 417 41.64 5.80 13.86
C THR A 417 41.79 7.30 13.63
N GLY A 418 42.25 8.02 14.65
CA GLY A 418 42.52 9.45 14.59
C GLY A 418 41.28 10.31 14.81
N SER A 419 41.38 11.61 14.55
CA SER A 419 40.31 12.59 14.79
C SER A 419 39.35 12.70 13.62
N ILE A 420 38.15 13.24 13.90
CA ILE A 420 37.20 13.63 12.86
C ILE A 420 37.76 14.86 12.12
N PRO A 421 37.91 14.84 10.78
CA PRO A 421 38.45 15.99 10.04
C PRO A 421 37.50 17.20 10.07
N ASP A 422 38.04 18.39 10.34
CA ASP A 422 37.25 19.65 10.32
C ASP A 422 36.73 20.01 8.92
N SER A 423 37.32 19.47 7.85
CA SER A 423 36.81 19.66 6.50
C SER A 423 35.39 19.15 6.32
N LEU A 424 34.93 18.18 7.14
CA LEU A 424 33.56 17.68 7.11
C LEU A 424 32.53 18.74 7.51
N LYS A 425 32.92 19.80 8.23
CA LYS A 425 32.05 20.94 8.56
C LYS A 425 31.46 21.63 7.33
N LYS A 426 32.13 21.53 6.17
CA LYS A 426 31.65 22.09 4.90
C LYS A 426 30.38 21.39 4.37
N LEU A 427 30.13 20.16 4.81
CA LEU A 427 29.05 19.31 4.30
C LEU A 427 27.73 19.61 5.02
N ASN A 428 26.62 19.51 4.28
CA ASN A 428 25.28 19.59 4.83
C ASN A 428 24.71 18.19 5.10
N LEU A 429 25.32 17.47 6.06
CA LEU A 429 24.94 16.08 6.36
C LEU A 429 23.59 16.02 7.09
N SER A 430 22.63 15.30 6.54
CA SER A 430 21.37 14.95 7.22
C SER A 430 21.57 13.86 8.27
N TYR A 431 22.49 12.93 8.00
CA TYR A 431 22.85 11.80 8.86
C TYR A 431 24.34 11.51 8.81
N MET A 432 24.95 11.32 9.97
CA MET A 432 26.35 10.92 10.11
C MET A 432 26.51 9.82 11.16
N SER A 433 27.17 8.72 10.83
CA SER A 433 27.48 7.66 11.80
C SER A 433 28.92 7.19 11.67
N PHE A 434 29.67 7.37 12.75
CA PHE A 434 31.03 6.84 12.94
C PHE A 434 31.11 5.91 14.15
N SER A 435 29.96 5.42 14.60
CA SER A 435 29.87 4.53 15.76
C SER A 435 30.73 3.27 15.61
N SER A 436 31.18 2.72 16.73
CA SER A 436 31.95 1.47 16.77
C SER A 436 33.23 1.51 15.93
N ASN A 437 34.09 2.50 16.21
CA ASN A 437 35.41 2.67 15.60
C ASN A 437 36.48 2.86 16.69
N ARG A 438 37.71 3.21 16.28
CA ARG A 438 38.83 3.57 17.17
C ARG A 438 39.19 5.06 17.04
N LEU A 439 38.20 5.91 16.75
CA LEU A 439 38.42 7.35 16.61
C LEU A 439 38.78 7.96 17.97
N SER A 440 39.61 9.00 17.95
CA SER A 440 40.20 9.61 19.13
C SER A 440 40.40 11.12 18.98
N GLY A 441 40.72 11.81 20.07
CA GLY A 441 40.88 13.26 20.08
C GLY A 441 39.61 13.99 20.55
N ALA A 442 39.59 15.32 20.41
CA ALA A 442 38.41 16.11 20.75
C ALA A 442 37.30 15.92 19.71
N ILE A 443 36.05 15.92 20.17
CA ILE A 443 34.88 15.97 19.28
C ILE A 443 34.70 17.43 18.83
N PRO A 444 34.71 17.73 17.53
CA PRO A 444 34.53 19.10 17.05
C PRO A 444 33.18 19.71 17.45
N ASP A 445 33.17 20.98 17.87
CA ASP A 445 31.97 21.66 18.40
C ASP A 445 30.80 21.70 17.39
N TRP A 446 31.11 21.78 16.09
CA TRP A 446 30.08 21.80 15.03
C TRP A 446 29.24 20.52 14.96
N ILE A 447 29.69 19.42 15.57
CA ILE A 447 28.93 18.17 15.68
C ILE A 447 27.92 18.25 16.82
N LEU A 448 28.27 18.91 17.92
CA LEU A 448 27.49 18.88 19.18
C LEU A 448 26.13 19.59 19.06
N ASP A 449 26.04 20.57 18.15
CA ASP A 449 24.82 21.33 17.84
C ASP A 449 24.13 20.87 16.53
N GLY A 450 24.63 19.78 15.92
CA GLY A 450 24.32 19.40 14.54
C GLY A 450 23.11 18.48 14.31
N ASN A 451 23.07 17.90 13.11
CA ASN A 451 22.08 16.94 12.63
C ASN A 451 22.24 15.54 13.27
N VAL A 452 21.40 14.57 12.88
CA VAL A 452 21.38 13.22 13.45
C VAL A 452 22.75 12.57 13.33
N THR A 453 23.43 12.38 14.46
CA THR A 453 24.82 11.94 14.50
C THR A 453 25.01 10.81 15.51
N ASP A 454 25.73 9.76 15.13
CA ASP A 454 26.14 8.70 16.05
C ASP A 454 27.67 8.53 16.11
N LEU A 455 28.26 8.85 17.26
CA LEU A 455 29.68 8.68 17.56
C LEU A 455 29.94 7.65 18.68
N SER A 456 28.92 6.87 19.05
CA SER A 456 29.01 5.90 20.14
C SER A 456 30.13 4.89 19.95
N TYR A 457 30.64 4.32 21.05
CA TYR A 457 31.67 3.28 21.03
C TYR A 457 32.95 3.68 20.25
N ASN A 458 33.58 4.76 20.70
CA ASN A 458 34.84 5.29 20.19
C ASN A 458 35.76 5.62 21.37
N ASN A 459 36.91 6.25 21.09
CA ASN A 459 37.93 6.59 22.08
C ASN A 459 38.19 8.11 22.14
N PHE A 460 37.13 8.91 22.06
CA PHE A 460 37.23 10.37 22.12
C PHE A 460 37.61 10.87 23.52
N SER A 461 38.21 12.05 23.57
CA SER A 461 38.51 12.76 24.82
C SER A 461 37.21 13.13 25.55
N LYS A 462 37.24 13.10 26.89
CA LYS A 462 36.10 13.43 27.74
C LYS A 462 35.51 14.81 27.38
N LEU A 463 34.20 14.85 27.16
CA LEU A 463 33.47 16.08 26.87
C LEU A 463 33.28 16.97 28.10
N LEU A 464 33.32 18.28 27.85
CA LEU A 464 33.03 19.34 28.83
C LEU A 464 31.60 19.90 28.69
N PHE A 465 30.88 19.55 27.62
CA PHE A 465 29.56 20.10 27.28
C PHE A 465 28.50 19.03 27.05
N LYS A 466 27.22 19.39 27.26
CA LYS A 466 26.07 18.51 27.02
C LYS A 466 25.65 18.60 25.54
N PRO A 467 25.64 17.48 24.79
CA PRO A 467 25.30 17.50 23.37
C PRO A 467 23.79 17.70 23.12
N SER A 468 23.43 18.08 21.89
CA SER A 468 22.07 18.02 21.36
C SER A 468 21.47 16.61 21.47
N PRO A 469 20.15 16.44 21.68
CA PRO A 469 19.49 15.14 21.72
C PRO A 469 19.64 14.30 20.43
N LYS A 470 19.99 14.94 19.31
CA LYS A 470 20.21 14.29 18.02
C LYS A 470 21.59 13.64 17.90
N VAL A 471 22.47 13.82 18.88
CA VAL A 471 23.84 13.32 18.88
C VAL A 471 23.97 12.19 19.89
N ASN A 472 24.21 10.98 19.40
CA ASN A 472 24.46 9.81 20.23
C ASN A 472 25.96 9.71 20.57
N LEU A 473 26.27 9.92 21.85
CA LEU A 473 27.62 9.87 22.42
C LEU A 473 27.77 8.72 23.43
N PHE A 474 26.88 7.72 23.41
CA PHE A 474 26.94 6.60 24.33
C PHE A 474 28.27 5.86 24.23
N ALA A 475 28.98 5.69 25.36
CA ALA A 475 30.28 5.03 25.41
C ALA A 475 31.31 5.56 24.38
N CYS A 476 31.22 6.84 23.98
CA CYS A 476 32.12 7.41 22.98
C CYS A 476 33.50 7.84 23.53
N CYS A 477 33.63 7.94 24.85
CA CYS A 477 34.85 8.34 25.56
C CYS A 477 35.33 7.22 26.47
N CYS A 478 36.62 6.89 26.43
CA CYS A 478 37.22 5.97 27.39
C CYS A 478 38.05 6.69 28.46
N ASN A 479 37.89 6.27 29.71
CA ASN A 479 38.96 6.34 30.70
C ASN A 479 39.65 4.97 30.72
N SER A 480 40.98 4.95 30.81
CA SER A 480 41.93 3.86 30.51
C SER A 480 41.72 2.44 31.08
N SER A 481 40.57 2.11 31.68
CA SER A 481 40.28 0.79 32.28
C SER A 481 38.94 0.15 31.87
N SER A 482 38.12 0.75 30.98
CA SER A 482 36.81 0.17 30.60
C SER A 482 36.34 0.46 29.17
N CYS A 483 37.24 0.44 28.18
CA CYS A 483 36.79 0.45 26.78
C CYS A 483 36.13 -0.89 26.44
N ILE A 484 34.85 -0.86 26.06
CA ILE A 484 34.17 -2.01 25.45
C ILE A 484 34.75 -2.18 24.05
N ASP A 485 35.23 -3.37 23.70
CA ASP A 485 35.68 -3.68 22.34
C ASP A 485 34.47 -3.62 21.38
N PRO A 486 34.44 -2.68 20.42
CA PRO A 486 33.32 -2.53 19.49
C PRO A 486 33.05 -3.78 18.66
N THR A 487 34.07 -4.61 18.40
CA THR A 487 33.92 -5.86 17.63
C THR A 487 33.10 -6.91 18.38
N GLN A 488 33.01 -6.83 19.72
CA GLN A 488 32.18 -7.72 20.53
C GLN A 488 30.71 -7.28 20.65
N ILE A 489 30.39 -6.05 20.21
CA ILE A 489 29.02 -5.51 20.29
C ILE A 489 28.25 -5.74 18.99
N VAL A 490 28.96 -6.05 17.89
CA VAL A 490 28.37 -6.34 16.58
C VAL A 490 27.49 -7.58 16.67
N LYS A 491 26.18 -7.38 16.55
CA LYS A 491 25.25 -8.47 16.26
C LYS A 491 24.89 -8.44 14.77
N LYS A 492 25.30 -9.48 14.05
CA LYS A 492 24.94 -9.71 12.62
C LYS A 492 23.44 -9.94 12.40
N ASN A 493 22.71 -10.24 13.48
CA ASN A 493 21.28 -10.51 13.49
C ASN A 493 20.59 -9.56 14.47
N CYS A 494 19.45 -9.00 14.08
CA CYS A 494 18.62 -8.16 14.96
C CYS A 494 18.07 -8.99 16.12
N PRO A 495 17.91 -8.39 17.31
CA PRO A 495 17.28 -9.05 18.44
C PRO A 495 15.77 -9.12 18.21
N ARG A 496 15.07 -10.01 18.93
CA ARG A 496 13.60 -9.95 19.05
C ARG A 496 13.23 -8.72 19.91
N GLY A 497 13.19 -7.54 19.31
CA GLY A 497 12.64 -6.31 19.90
C GLY A 497 13.38 -5.04 19.50
N LYS A 498 12.68 -3.90 19.52
CA LYS A 498 13.15 -2.61 18.97
C LYS A 498 14.56 -2.34 19.46
N PRO A 499 15.57 -2.29 18.59
CA PRO A 499 16.93 -2.07 19.04
C PRO A 499 16.99 -0.68 19.70
N ASN A 500 17.47 -0.62 20.94
CA ASN A 500 17.62 0.66 21.64
C ASN A 500 18.56 1.62 20.88
N TYR A 501 19.44 1.09 20.03
CA TYR A 501 20.38 1.83 19.20
C TYR A 501 20.53 1.13 17.85
N HIS A 502 20.17 1.81 16.75
CA HIS A 502 20.32 1.30 15.38
C HIS A 502 21.78 0.94 15.04
N SER A 503 22.73 1.60 15.72
CA SER A 503 24.17 1.43 15.61
C SER A 503 24.75 0.19 16.26
N LEU A 504 23.96 -0.83 16.61
CA LEU A 504 24.46 -2.11 17.17
C LEU A 504 24.11 -3.36 16.34
N PHE A 505 23.26 -3.22 15.32
CA PHE A 505 22.72 -4.36 14.60
C PHE A 505 22.84 -4.19 13.09
N ILE A 506 23.46 -5.18 12.46
CA ILE A 506 23.67 -5.20 11.03
C ILE A 506 22.57 -6.07 10.40
N ASN A 507 21.98 -5.62 9.28
CA ASN A 507 20.83 -6.27 8.59
C ASN A 507 19.46 -6.12 9.25
N CYS A 508 19.13 -4.96 9.84
CA CYS A 508 17.80 -4.70 10.41
C CYS A 508 16.70 -4.24 9.46
N ASP A 509 16.91 -4.41 8.17
CA ASP A 509 15.84 -4.41 7.17
C ASP A 509 15.01 -5.72 7.23
N LYS A 510 14.71 -6.19 8.45
CA LYS A 510 13.83 -7.34 8.70
C LYS A 510 12.38 -6.87 8.72
N ARG A 511 11.48 -7.58 8.04
CA ARG A 511 10.03 -7.29 8.02
C ARG A 511 9.41 -7.68 9.37
N SER A 512 9.65 -6.83 10.37
CA SER A 512 9.31 -7.09 11.76
C SER A 512 8.27 -6.11 12.31
N PHE A 513 7.35 -6.61 13.13
CA PHE A 513 6.22 -5.86 13.65
C PHE A 513 6.22 -5.80 15.18
N HIS A 514 5.79 -4.69 15.73
CA HIS A 514 5.20 -4.69 17.05
C HIS A 514 3.73 -5.10 16.92
N VAL A 515 3.37 -6.22 17.53
CA VAL A 515 1.98 -6.72 17.55
C VAL A 515 1.35 -6.24 18.84
N TYR A 516 0.26 -5.49 18.73
CA TYR A 516 -0.57 -5.07 19.85
C TYR A 516 -1.90 -5.80 19.76
N ILE A 517 -2.42 -6.28 20.88
CA ILE A 517 -3.74 -6.88 20.99
C ILE A 517 -4.48 -6.13 22.11
N GLN A 518 -5.63 -5.54 21.80
CA GLN A 518 -6.41 -4.69 22.71
C GLN A 518 -5.57 -3.54 23.30
N GLY A 519 -4.78 -2.86 22.45
CA GLY A 519 -3.89 -1.78 22.86
C GLY A 519 -2.67 -2.21 23.69
N GLU A 520 -2.59 -3.48 24.12
CA GLU A 520 -1.42 -4.02 24.79
C GLU A 520 -0.42 -4.61 23.80
N ARG A 521 0.84 -4.17 23.85
CA ARG A 521 1.92 -4.73 23.03
C ARG A 521 2.21 -6.17 23.45
N LYS A 522 1.85 -7.15 22.60
CA LYS A 522 2.07 -8.57 22.83
C LYS A 522 3.40 -9.06 22.27
N LEU A 523 3.80 -8.60 21.09
CA LEU A 523 5.10 -8.92 20.50
C LEU A 523 5.86 -7.66 20.08
N ILE A 524 7.18 -7.76 20.12
CA ILE A 524 8.10 -6.71 19.72
C ILE A 524 9.03 -7.30 18.66
N ASP A 525 9.17 -6.62 17.52
CA ASP A 525 9.96 -7.02 16.36
C ASP A 525 9.69 -8.46 15.89
N PHE A 526 8.42 -8.82 15.83
CA PHE A 526 7.96 -10.09 15.33
C PHE A 526 8.28 -10.23 13.84
N ASN A 527 9.31 -11.02 13.52
CA ASN A 527 9.66 -11.41 12.16
C ASN A 527 9.09 -12.79 11.86
N ILE A 528 8.01 -12.83 11.08
CA ILE A 528 7.27 -14.06 10.77
C ILE A 528 8.17 -15.17 10.22
N ILE A 529 9.17 -14.85 9.38
CA ILE A 529 10.05 -15.85 8.75
C ILE A 529 11.00 -16.49 9.76
N ASP A 530 11.53 -15.68 10.69
CA ASP A 530 12.43 -16.17 11.73
C ASP A 530 11.67 -17.08 12.71
N GLU A 531 10.44 -16.69 13.05
CA GLU A 531 9.59 -17.47 13.97
C GLU A 531 9.10 -18.78 13.35
N ALA A 532 8.77 -18.77 12.06
CA ALA A 532 8.40 -19.96 11.30
C ALA A 532 9.55 -20.97 11.10
N GLY A 533 10.80 -20.59 11.43
CA GLY A 533 11.97 -21.42 11.17
C GLY A 533 12.23 -21.63 9.67
N GLY A 534 11.92 -20.61 8.87
CA GLY A 534 12.09 -20.60 7.41
C GLY A 534 10.83 -20.26 6.62
N PRO A 535 10.97 -20.01 5.30
CA PRO A 535 9.84 -19.75 4.39
C PRO A 535 8.81 -20.87 4.32
N ASN A 536 7.57 -20.52 3.98
CA ASN A 536 6.45 -21.43 3.70
C ASN A 536 6.12 -22.43 4.82
N LYS A 537 6.70 -22.24 6.00
CA LYS A 537 6.32 -22.95 7.20
C LYS A 537 5.25 -22.11 7.91
N PRO A 538 4.07 -22.67 8.19
CA PRO A 538 3.06 -21.94 8.94
C PRO A 538 3.60 -21.73 10.36
N HIS A 539 3.56 -20.48 10.82
CA HIS A 539 3.83 -20.14 12.20
C HIS A 539 2.53 -19.70 12.85
N THR A 540 2.22 -20.25 14.02
CA THR A 540 1.02 -19.88 14.78
C THR A 540 1.44 -19.41 16.16
N GLU A 541 1.20 -18.12 16.42
CA GLU A 541 1.33 -17.54 17.74
C GLU A 541 -0.04 -17.45 18.40
N ASN A 542 -0.16 -18.04 19.58
CA ASN A 542 -1.39 -18.02 20.35
C ASN A 542 -1.30 -16.94 21.44
N PHE A 543 -2.25 -16.01 21.43
CA PHE A 543 -2.35 -14.98 22.45
C PHE A 543 -3.68 -15.08 23.19
N THR A 544 -3.61 -15.06 24.52
CA THR A 544 -4.80 -14.87 25.36
C THR A 544 -5.01 -13.38 25.57
N ALA A 545 -6.15 -12.86 25.12
CA ALA A 545 -6.48 -11.46 25.32
C ALA A 545 -6.98 -11.24 26.77
N ILE A 546 -6.17 -10.57 27.59
CA ILE A 546 -6.46 -10.27 29.00
C ILE A 546 -7.12 -8.88 29.07
N ASN A 547 -8.42 -8.80 28.79
CA ASN A 547 -9.36 -7.65 28.95
C ASN A 547 -10.37 -7.50 27.81
N VAL A 548 -10.86 -8.61 27.23
CA VAL A 548 -12.01 -8.57 26.30
C VAL A 548 -13.34 -8.30 27.02
N ASN A 549 -13.30 -8.06 28.35
CA ASN A 549 -14.49 -7.94 29.19
C ASN A 549 -15.24 -6.61 29.03
N HIS A 550 -14.64 -5.63 28.34
CA HIS A 550 -15.23 -4.30 28.11
C HIS A 550 -15.29 -3.86 26.64
N SER A 551 -14.75 -4.64 25.69
CA SER A 551 -14.87 -4.39 24.24
C SER A 551 -15.22 -5.68 23.48
N THR A 552 -16.22 -5.63 22.60
CA THR A 552 -16.62 -6.78 21.74
C THR A 552 -15.76 -6.93 20.50
N ILE A 553 -14.81 -6.01 20.29
CA ILE A 553 -13.91 -5.99 19.13
C ILE A 553 -12.55 -6.42 19.63
N LEU A 554 -12.03 -7.52 19.10
CA LEU A 554 -10.63 -7.90 19.27
C LEU A 554 -9.78 -7.03 18.34
N GLU A 555 -9.18 -5.97 18.87
CA GLU A 555 -8.26 -5.12 18.11
C GLU A 555 -6.87 -5.74 18.07
N ILE A 556 -6.30 -5.87 16.87
CA ILE A 556 -4.90 -6.31 16.67
C ILE A 556 -4.21 -5.29 15.77
N HIS A 557 -3.21 -4.59 16.30
CA HIS A 557 -2.46 -3.58 15.54
C HIS A 557 -1.05 -4.08 15.27
N LEU A 558 -0.60 -3.95 14.03
CA LEU A 558 0.76 -4.25 13.60
C LEU A 558 1.47 -2.95 13.28
N TYR A 559 2.30 -2.46 14.20
CA TYR A 559 3.13 -1.30 13.94
C TYR A 559 4.47 -1.77 13.40
N SER A 560 4.92 -1.16 12.30
CA SER A 560 6.28 -1.40 11.81
C SER A 560 7.30 -1.06 12.89
N ALA A 561 8.29 -1.94 13.08
CA ALA A 561 9.33 -1.75 14.08
C ALA A 561 10.54 -0.93 13.58
N GLY A 562 10.58 -0.50 12.31
CA GLY A 562 11.70 0.27 11.71
C GLY A 562 11.24 1.40 10.78
N GLU A 563 12.20 2.22 10.28
CA GLU A 563 11.97 3.17 9.19
C GLU A 563 12.00 2.45 7.84
N TRP A 564 10.91 2.55 7.07
CA TRP A 564 10.84 1.99 5.73
C TRP A 564 10.38 3.08 4.76
N ASN A 565 10.95 3.10 3.57
CA ASN A 565 10.27 3.71 2.42
C ASN A 565 8.97 2.92 2.16
N SER A 566 7.86 3.63 2.29
CA SER A 566 6.40 3.39 2.13
C SER A 566 5.80 2.17 1.37
N SER A 567 6.52 1.10 1.03
CA SER A 567 6.03 0.01 0.15
C SER A 567 6.06 -1.42 0.74
N ARG A 568 6.11 -1.62 2.07
CA ARG A 568 6.19 -2.96 2.70
C ARG A 568 5.20 -3.14 3.86
N GLY A 569 3.93 -3.48 3.59
CA GLY A 569 2.94 -3.94 4.60
C GLY A 569 2.79 -5.48 4.64
N PRO A 570 2.47 -6.15 5.76
CA PRO A 570 2.47 -7.62 5.89
C PRO A 570 1.32 -8.35 5.17
N LEU A 571 1.52 -9.65 4.91
CA LEU A 571 0.44 -10.63 4.71
C LEU A 571 0.21 -11.42 6.00
N ILE A 572 -0.96 -11.24 6.61
CA ILE A 572 -1.51 -12.15 7.62
C ILE A 572 -2.41 -13.12 6.85
N SER A 573 -2.13 -14.43 6.90
CA SER A 573 -2.91 -15.42 6.16
C SER A 573 -4.21 -15.82 6.87
N ALA A 574 -4.25 -15.80 8.22
CA ALA A 574 -5.44 -16.12 9.01
C ALA A 574 -5.30 -15.67 10.48
N ILE A 575 -6.43 -15.38 11.14
CA ILE A 575 -6.55 -15.14 12.59
C ILE A 575 -7.65 -16.06 13.12
N SER A 576 -7.36 -16.84 14.17
CA SER A 576 -8.30 -17.75 14.83
C SER A 576 -8.45 -17.39 16.31
N VAL A 577 -9.67 -17.46 16.84
CA VAL A 577 -9.99 -17.05 18.21
C VAL A 577 -10.77 -18.15 18.92
N THR A 578 -10.28 -18.61 20.07
CA THR A 578 -10.96 -19.59 20.94
C THR A 578 -11.24 -18.97 22.32
N PRO A 579 -12.51 -18.92 22.79
CA PRO A 579 -12.84 -18.33 24.09
C PRO A 579 -12.55 -19.30 25.25
N GLU A 580 -11.84 -18.82 26.28
CA GLU A 580 -11.59 -19.55 27.53
C GLU A 580 -12.60 -19.14 28.62
N TYR A 581 -13.60 -19.96 28.91
CA TYR A 581 -14.33 -19.87 30.18
C TYR A 581 -14.62 -21.27 30.74
N LYS A 582 -14.10 -21.55 31.95
CA LYS A 582 -14.48 -22.71 32.80
C LYS A 582 -15.30 -22.22 34.00
N LEU A 583 -16.42 -22.90 34.28
CA LEU A 583 -17.28 -22.68 35.45
C LEU A 583 -16.69 -23.34 36.71
N GLY A 584 -16.59 -22.60 37.84
CA GLY A 584 -16.15 -23.14 39.14
C GLY A 584 -16.55 -22.29 40.35
N LYS A 585 -17.08 -22.95 41.39
CA LYS A 585 -17.91 -22.45 42.52
C LYS A 585 -17.17 -21.66 43.62
N GLY A 586 -17.95 -20.84 44.35
CA GLY A 586 -17.48 -19.89 45.36
C GLY A 586 -17.03 -20.47 46.71
N LYS A 587 -16.31 -19.64 47.47
CA LYS A 587 -15.87 -19.91 48.85
C LYS A 587 -16.71 -19.12 49.87
N HIS A 588 -17.09 -19.77 50.97
CA HIS A 588 -17.88 -19.24 52.08
C HIS A 588 -17.00 -18.39 53.03
N LEU A 589 -17.49 -17.23 53.48
CA LEU A 589 -16.86 -16.38 54.51
C LEU A 589 -17.38 -16.73 55.92
N SER A 590 -16.54 -16.56 56.95
CA SER A 590 -16.75 -17.04 58.32
C SER A 590 -17.67 -16.16 59.19
N HIS A 591 -18.27 -16.80 60.21
CA HIS A 591 -19.30 -16.30 61.14
C HIS A 591 -18.98 -15.02 61.95
N LEU A 592 -17.75 -14.51 61.91
CA LEU A 592 -17.39 -13.27 62.61
C LEU A 592 -17.86 -12.02 61.83
N HIS A 593 -17.92 -12.11 60.50
CA HIS A 593 -18.36 -11.00 59.63
C HIS A 593 -19.87 -10.79 59.66
N THR A 594 -20.64 -11.87 59.87
CA THR A 594 -22.10 -11.84 59.89
C THR A 594 -22.65 -11.07 61.09
N ALA A 595 -21.98 -11.16 62.25
CA ALA A 595 -22.38 -10.46 63.48
C ALA A 595 -22.15 -8.93 63.42
N LEU A 596 -21.06 -8.50 62.75
CA LEU A 596 -20.77 -7.08 62.54
C LEU A 596 -21.75 -6.42 61.56
N ILE A 597 -22.17 -7.16 60.53
CA ILE A 597 -23.14 -6.70 59.54
C ILE A 597 -24.53 -6.51 60.18
N THR A 598 -24.92 -7.38 61.12
CA THR A 598 -26.23 -7.27 61.81
C THR A 598 -26.33 -6.05 62.74
N MET A 599 -25.24 -5.61 63.37
CA MET A 599 -25.27 -4.39 64.19
C MET A 599 -25.23 -3.11 63.35
N ALA A 600 -24.52 -3.11 62.23
CA ALA A 600 -24.51 -1.97 61.32
C ALA A 600 -25.89 -1.77 60.64
N SER A 601 -26.58 -2.87 60.31
CA SER A 601 -27.87 -2.82 59.62
C SER A 601 -29.02 -2.34 60.52
N THR A 602 -28.99 -2.58 61.82
CA THR A 602 -30.00 -2.03 62.75
C THR A 602 -29.87 -0.51 62.93
N ILE A 603 -28.64 0.02 62.95
CA ILE A 603 -28.40 1.47 63.02
C ILE A 603 -28.89 2.17 61.74
N VAL A 604 -28.61 1.58 60.58
CA VAL A 604 -29.07 2.09 59.27
C VAL A 604 -30.60 2.06 59.19
N PHE A 605 -31.25 1.03 59.74
CA PHE A 605 -32.71 0.93 59.74
C PHE A 605 -33.38 2.03 60.57
N VAL A 606 -32.82 2.40 61.73
CA VAL A 606 -33.34 3.50 62.55
C VAL A 606 -33.16 4.86 61.85
N LEU A 607 -32.04 5.07 61.17
CA LEU A 607 -31.79 6.29 60.38
C LEU A 607 -32.76 6.41 59.20
N LEU A 608 -33.10 5.29 58.54
CA LEU A 608 -34.07 5.26 57.45
C LEU A 608 -35.49 5.59 57.93
N LEU A 609 -35.88 5.14 59.13
CA LEU A 609 -37.18 5.49 59.72
C LEU A 609 -37.28 6.99 60.05
N LEU A 610 -36.20 7.60 60.53
CA LEU A 610 -36.15 9.06 60.77
C LEU A 610 -36.20 9.86 59.47
N LEU A 611 -35.53 9.41 58.41
CA LEU A 611 -35.60 10.02 57.08
C LEU A 611 -36.99 9.88 56.46
N LEU A 612 -37.67 8.76 56.68
CA LEU A 612 -39.03 8.52 56.19
C LEU A 612 -40.05 9.38 56.94
N TYR A 613 -39.84 9.60 58.25
CA TYR A 613 -40.61 10.56 59.04
C TYR A 613 -40.40 12.00 58.54
N ALA A 614 -39.15 12.39 58.23
CA ALA A 614 -38.82 13.70 57.66
C ALA A 614 -39.42 13.91 56.25
N TRP A 615 -39.53 12.83 55.46
CA TRP A 615 -40.21 12.83 54.15
C TRP A 615 -41.74 12.95 54.30
N MET A 616 -42.34 12.27 55.27
CA MET A 616 -43.79 12.33 55.54
C MET A 616 -44.28 13.70 56.00
N ILE A 617 -43.47 14.45 56.75
CA ILE A 617 -43.83 15.82 57.20
C ILE A 617 -43.54 16.90 56.13
N GLY A 618 -43.24 16.49 54.88
CA GLY A 618 -43.19 17.39 53.73
C GLY A 618 -41.98 18.32 53.69
N TRP A 619 -40.91 18.03 54.46
CA TRP A 619 -39.77 18.93 54.59
C TRP A 619 -38.73 18.78 53.46
N LEU A 620 -38.83 17.72 52.65
CA LEU A 620 -37.95 17.47 51.50
C LEU A 620 -38.77 17.40 50.21
N GLY A 621 -39.40 18.51 49.87
CA GLY A 621 -39.87 18.75 48.51
C GLY A 621 -38.75 19.32 47.66
N ASN A 622 -38.37 18.62 46.59
CA ASN A 622 -38.30 19.31 45.30
C ASN A 622 -38.55 18.34 44.13
N THR A 623 -39.45 18.80 43.28
CA THR A 623 -39.91 18.24 42.00
C THR A 623 -38.96 18.63 40.87
N ASP A 624 -38.66 17.69 39.96
CA ASP A 624 -38.26 18.02 38.60
C ASP A 624 -39.16 17.27 37.60
N ARG A 625 -39.64 18.03 36.60
CA ARG A 625 -40.70 17.71 35.63
C ARG A 625 -40.28 16.61 34.65
N SER A 626 -41.10 15.58 34.50
CA SER A 626 -40.96 14.57 33.45
C SER A 626 -41.50 15.09 32.10
N GLN A 627 -40.65 15.12 31.07
CA GLN A 627 -41.03 15.40 29.68
C GLN A 627 -41.91 14.26 29.12
N GLU A 628 -43.04 14.59 28.50
CA GLU A 628 -44.00 13.66 27.89
C GLU A 628 -43.61 13.33 26.44
N ILE A 629 -43.75 12.05 26.05
CA ILE A 629 -43.42 11.49 24.72
C ILE A 629 -44.73 11.20 23.99
N ASP A 630 -44.85 11.62 22.73
CA ASP A 630 -46.06 11.44 21.92
C ASP A 630 -45.95 10.19 21.02
N ILE A 631 -46.82 9.19 21.20
CA ILE A 631 -46.83 7.98 20.36
C ILE A 631 -47.99 7.97 19.35
N GLY A 632 -48.54 9.14 19.05
CA GLY A 632 -49.57 9.39 18.04
C GLY A 632 -50.77 10.16 18.62
N LEU A 633 -51.80 9.42 19.07
CA LEU A 633 -53.03 10.00 19.65
C LEU A 633 -52.98 10.13 21.19
N GLU A 634 -51.90 9.64 21.83
CA GLU A 634 -51.75 9.59 23.29
C GLU A 634 -50.32 9.92 23.73
N LYS A 635 -50.18 10.59 24.88
CA LYS A 635 -48.90 10.98 25.48
C LYS A 635 -48.52 10.04 26.62
N VAL A 636 -47.25 9.63 26.67
CA VAL A 636 -46.69 8.72 27.68
C VAL A 636 -45.46 9.32 28.36
N THR A 637 -45.22 8.95 29.61
CA THR A 637 -44.04 9.41 30.36
C THR A 637 -42.82 8.50 30.13
N LEU A 638 -41.61 9.02 30.34
CA LEU A 638 -40.38 8.20 30.28
C LEU A 638 -40.44 7.00 31.22
N LYS A 639 -41.06 7.14 32.39
CA LYS A 639 -41.21 6.05 33.36
C LYS A 639 -42.03 4.91 32.76
N GLN A 640 -43.17 5.22 32.15
CA GLN A 640 -44.00 4.23 31.46
C GLN A 640 -43.26 3.56 30.29
N LEU A 641 -42.46 4.33 29.52
CA LEU A 641 -41.65 3.81 28.42
C LEU A 641 -40.54 2.85 28.91
N LYS A 642 -39.88 3.19 30.02
CA LYS A 642 -38.91 2.30 30.69
C LYS A 642 -39.59 1.05 31.22
N ASP A 643 -40.74 1.16 31.87
CA ASP A 643 -41.47 0.01 32.41
C ASP A 643 -41.93 -0.94 31.27
N ALA A 644 -42.45 -0.38 30.16
CA ALA A 644 -42.87 -1.14 28.99
C ALA A 644 -41.72 -1.85 28.25
N THR A 645 -40.50 -1.30 28.31
CA THR A 645 -39.28 -1.95 27.82
C THR A 645 -38.62 -2.84 28.88
N ARG A 646 -39.20 -2.98 30.07
CA ARG A 646 -38.63 -3.64 31.25
C ARG A 646 -37.23 -3.12 31.59
N ASN A 647 -37.12 -1.79 31.57
CA ASN A 647 -35.91 -1.00 31.73
C ASN A 647 -34.86 -1.34 30.67
N PHE A 648 -35.27 -1.38 29.40
CA PHE A 648 -34.44 -1.80 28.25
C PHE A 648 -33.84 -3.20 28.43
N SER A 649 -34.65 -4.14 28.88
CA SER A 649 -34.22 -5.54 29.04
C SER A 649 -33.99 -6.21 27.69
N LYS A 650 -32.95 -7.04 27.60
CA LYS A 650 -32.72 -7.96 26.48
C LYS A 650 -33.95 -8.80 26.10
N ARG A 651 -34.85 -9.08 27.04
CA ARG A 651 -36.09 -9.84 26.76
C ARG A 651 -37.04 -9.14 25.80
N ASN A 652 -36.97 -7.82 25.72
CA ASN A 652 -37.76 -7.01 24.81
C ASN A 652 -36.92 -6.51 23.63
N GLU A 653 -35.65 -6.90 23.51
CA GLU A 653 -34.79 -6.49 22.39
C GLU A 653 -35.26 -7.14 21.09
N ILE A 654 -35.51 -6.33 20.07
CA ILE A 654 -35.90 -6.76 18.74
C ILE A 654 -34.67 -6.90 17.85
N SER A 655 -33.76 -5.91 17.91
CA SER A 655 -32.52 -5.91 17.13
C SER A 655 -31.47 -4.98 17.74
N GLN A 656 -30.20 -5.24 17.42
CA GLN A 656 -29.08 -4.44 17.87
C GLN A 656 -28.21 -4.10 16.67
N GLY A 657 -27.98 -2.81 16.43
CA GLY A 657 -27.13 -2.31 15.35
C GLY A 657 -25.96 -1.49 15.88
N HIS A 658 -25.10 -1.04 14.96
CA HIS A 658 -23.89 -0.27 15.29
C HIS A 658 -24.19 1.03 16.06
N PHE A 659 -25.33 1.67 15.78
CA PHE A 659 -25.70 2.97 16.37
C PHE A 659 -26.74 2.90 17.49
N GLY A 660 -27.16 1.71 17.91
CA GLY A 660 -28.11 1.55 19.01
C GLY A 660 -28.87 0.23 19.02
N THR A 661 -29.65 0.03 20.09
CA THR A 661 -30.46 -1.17 20.31
C THR A 661 -31.95 -0.84 20.21
N VAL A 662 -32.73 -1.66 19.51
CA VAL A 662 -34.18 -1.50 19.33
C VAL A 662 -34.92 -2.47 20.23
N TYR A 663 -35.85 -1.95 21.03
CA TYR A 663 -36.67 -2.70 21.96
C TYR A 663 -38.15 -2.61 21.58
N LYS A 664 -38.88 -3.70 21.78
CA LYS A 664 -40.34 -3.76 21.70
C LYS A 664 -40.90 -3.21 23.01
N ALA A 665 -41.76 -2.20 22.90
CA ALA A 665 -42.52 -1.69 24.02
C ALA A 665 -44.00 -1.78 23.70
N GLU A 666 -44.79 -2.29 24.65
CA GLU A 666 -46.24 -2.23 24.58
C GLU A 666 -46.72 -1.15 25.55
N LEU A 667 -47.30 -0.09 25.00
CA LEU A 667 -47.71 1.11 25.71
C LEU A 667 -49.18 1.36 25.40
N GLN A 668 -50.03 1.30 26.43
CA GLN A 668 -51.48 1.58 26.33
C GLN A 668 -52.16 0.77 25.20
N GLY A 669 -51.75 -0.49 24.99
CA GLY A 669 -52.31 -1.38 23.96
C GLY A 669 -51.73 -1.19 22.56
N LYS A 670 -50.82 -0.22 22.36
CA LYS A 670 -50.06 -0.03 21.12
C LYS A 670 -48.64 -0.56 21.27
N ILE A 671 -48.16 -1.26 20.25
CA ILE A 671 -46.79 -1.75 20.21
C ILE A 671 -45.93 -0.76 19.42
N VAL A 672 -44.81 -0.34 20.00
CA VAL A 672 -43.83 0.55 19.37
C VAL A 672 -42.42 -0.05 19.44
N ALA A 673 -41.56 0.40 18.52
CA ALA A 673 -40.15 0.06 18.49
C ALA A 673 -39.33 1.22 19.06
N VAL A 674 -38.71 1.04 20.22
CA VAL A 674 -37.90 2.05 20.90
C VAL A 674 -36.42 1.78 20.62
N LYS A 675 -35.79 2.61 19.78
CA LYS A 675 -34.35 2.54 19.52
C LYS A 675 -33.59 3.44 20.49
N ARG A 676 -32.79 2.83 21.36
CA ARG A 676 -31.85 3.53 22.25
C ARG A 676 -30.50 3.66 21.57
N LEU A 677 -30.02 4.89 21.41
CA LEU A 677 -28.72 5.18 20.79
C LEU A 677 -27.59 4.99 21.80
N TYR A 678 -26.42 4.53 21.33
CA TYR A 678 -25.22 4.46 22.17
C TYR A 678 -24.59 5.85 22.29
N SER A 679 -24.48 6.37 23.52
CA SER A 679 -23.94 7.71 23.76
C SER A 679 -22.46 7.79 23.34
N HIS A 680 -22.18 8.53 22.26
CA HIS A 680 -20.84 8.94 21.84
C HIS A 680 -20.80 10.47 21.90
N SER A 681 -20.55 11.02 23.09
CA SER A 681 -20.67 12.44 23.47
C SER A 681 -22.09 13.03 23.35
N ASP A 682 -22.63 13.56 24.45
CA ASP A 682 -23.94 14.25 24.44
C ASP A 682 -23.94 15.43 23.43
N ASP A 683 -22.79 16.06 23.19
CA ASP A 683 -22.62 17.17 22.24
C ASP A 683 -22.89 16.78 20.77
N ARG A 684 -22.50 15.58 20.33
CA ARG A 684 -22.78 15.11 18.95
C ARG A 684 -24.25 14.79 18.72
N ILE A 685 -24.95 14.24 19.71
CA ILE A 685 -26.38 13.91 19.57
C ILE A 685 -27.23 15.18 19.62
N ASP A 686 -26.81 16.20 20.37
CA ASP A 686 -27.45 17.51 20.34
C ASP A 686 -27.29 18.24 18.99
N GLN A 687 -26.21 17.99 18.25
CA GLN A 687 -26.01 18.50 16.87
C GLN A 687 -26.91 17.80 15.83
N LEU A 688 -27.42 16.58 16.10
CA LEU A 688 -28.28 15.81 15.19
C LEU A 688 -29.78 16.10 15.36
N LYS A 689 -30.17 17.03 16.24
CA LYS A 689 -31.59 17.38 16.50
C LYS A 689 -32.36 17.72 15.23
N ASN A 690 -31.76 18.50 14.32
CA ASN A 690 -32.42 18.91 13.07
C ASN A 690 -32.68 17.73 12.12
N GLU A 691 -31.76 16.76 12.04
CA GLU A 691 -31.93 15.55 11.22
C GLU A 691 -33.05 14.66 11.76
N PHE A 692 -33.18 14.53 13.08
CA PHE A 692 -34.28 13.75 13.69
C PHE A 692 -35.66 14.40 13.49
N TYR A 693 -35.77 15.72 13.61
CA TYR A 693 -37.03 16.41 13.31
C TYR A 693 -37.38 16.36 11.83
N THR A 694 -36.38 16.36 10.94
CA THR A 694 -36.58 16.15 9.48
C THR A 694 -37.05 14.73 9.20
N LEU A 695 -36.50 13.71 9.86
CA LEU A 695 -36.96 12.32 9.74
C LEU A 695 -38.38 12.11 10.28
N LYS A 696 -38.78 12.85 11.33
CA LYS A 696 -40.15 12.82 11.87
C LYS A 696 -41.19 13.39 10.90
N SER A 697 -40.82 14.35 10.05
CA SER A 697 -41.72 14.97 9.07
C SER A 697 -41.77 14.25 7.71
N MET A 698 -40.86 13.30 7.45
CA MET A 698 -40.89 12.46 6.25
C MET A 698 -41.97 11.38 6.37
N SER A 699 -43.01 11.46 5.53
CA SER A 699 -44.03 10.41 5.38
C SER A 699 -43.91 9.77 3.99
N HIS A 700 -43.53 8.50 3.94
CA HIS A 700 -43.41 7.73 2.71
C HIS A 700 -43.93 6.31 2.95
N GLN A 701 -44.72 5.76 2.02
CA GLN A 701 -45.40 4.46 2.19
C GLN A 701 -44.47 3.27 2.49
N ASN A 702 -43.19 3.37 2.09
CA ASN A 702 -42.19 2.32 2.28
C ASN A 702 -41.18 2.59 3.41
N LEU A 703 -41.37 3.65 4.22
CA LEU A 703 -40.50 3.97 5.36
C LEU A 703 -41.28 3.85 6.68
N VAL A 704 -40.63 3.29 7.70
CA VAL A 704 -41.21 3.19 9.04
C VAL A 704 -41.26 4.57 9.67
N GLN A 705 -42.45 4.99 10.08
CA GLN A 705 -42.64 6.32 10.65
C GLN A 705 -41.94 6.46 12.01
N LEU A 706 -41.15 7.53 12.16
CA LEU A 706 -40.62 7.98 13.44
C LEU A 706 -41.71 8.75 14.17
N LEU A 707 -42.19 8.23 15.30
CA LEU A 707 -43.28 8.80 16.10
C LEU A 707 -42.78 9.95 16.97
N ASP A 708 -41.69 9.74 17.73
CA ASP A 708 -41.12 10.79 18.57
C ASP A 708 -39.67 10.53 18.99
N VAL A 709 -39.05 11.53 19.62
CA VAL A 709 -37.66 11.49 20.08
C VAL A 709 -37.56 11.99 21.51
N TYR A 710 -36.88 11.22 22.36
CA TYR A 710 -36.55 11.61 23.73
C TYR A 710 -35.05 11.81 23.86
N ASN A 711 -34.62 13.03 24.21
CA ASN A 711 -33.21 13.39 24.35
C ASN A 711 -33.00 14.13 25.68
N THR A 712 -32.30 13.49 26.61
CA THR A 712 -31.79 14.08 27.87
C THR A 712 -30.38 13.55 28.13
N LYS A 713 -29.57 14.27 28.93
CA LYS A 713 -28.18 13.87 29.22
C LYS A 713 -28.07 12.40 29.65
N GLY A 714 -27.34 11.61 28.86
CA GLY A 714 -27.14 10.18 29.08
C GLY A 714 -28.26 9.24 28.60
N LEU A 715 -29.36 9.73 28.02
CA LEU A 715 -30.45 8.90 27.48
C LEU A 715 -31.10 9.49 26.21
N HIS A 716 -30.84 8.82 25.09
CA HIS A 716 -31.27 9.20 23.74
C HIS A 716 -32.09 8.08 23.10
N LEU A 717 -33.37 8.35 22.84
CA LEU A 717 -34.34 7.37 22.33
C LEU A 717 -35.05 7.90 21.08
N LEU A 718 -35.18 7.03 20.07
CA LEU A 718 -36.04 7.21 18.90
C LEU A 718 -37.19 6.22 18.98
N ILE A 719 -38.44 6.68 18.89
CA ILE A 719 -39.63 5.86 19.00
C ILE A 719 -40.26 5.72 17.62
N TYR A 720 -40.30 4.51 17.09
CA TYR A 720 -40.87 4.17 15.78
C TYR A 720 -42.15 3.36 15.92
N GLU A 721 -42.96 3.36 14.86
CA GLU A 721 -44.01 2.37 14.69
C GLU A 721 -43.42 0.95 14.65
N TYR A 722 -44.10 -0.01 15.28
CA TYR A 722 -43.65 -1.40 15.33
C TYR A 722 -44.11 -2.19 14.10
N MET A 723 -43.17 -2.80 13.37
CA MET A 723 -43.47 -3.72 12.27
C MET A 723 -43.54 -5.17 12.75
N GLN A 724 -44.69 -5.82 12.55
CA GLN A 724 -45.04 -7.09 13.20
C GLN A 724 -44.38 -8.37 12.62
N ASN A 725 -43.64 -8.29 11.49
CA ASN A 725 -43.16 -9.47 10.73
C ASN A 725 -41.65 -9.48 10.37
N ASN A 726 -40.75 -9.48 11.38
CA ASN A 726 -39.35 -9.97 11.34
C ASN A 726 -38.57 -9.92 10.00
N SER A 727 -38.40 -8.70 9.46
CA SER A 727 -37.54 -8.25 8.37
C SER A 727 -38.29 -7.77 7.13
N LEU A 728 -37.74 -6.74 6.49
CA LEU A 728 -38.23 -6.19 5.21
C LEU A 728 -38.37 -7.29 4.14
N ALA A 729 -37.49 -8.31 4.18
CA ALA A 729 -37.55 -9.45 3.27
C ALA A 729 -38.81 -10.31 3.46
N HIS A 730 -39.26 -10.54 4.69
CA HIS A 730 -40.50 -11.28 4.95
C HIS A 730 -41.75 -10.49 4.52
N ALA A 731 -41.73 -9.17 4.65
CA ALA A 731 -42.81 -8.29 4.23
C ALA A 731 -42.89 -8.15 2.69
N LEU A 732 -41.74 -8.13 2.00
CA LEU A 732 -41.66 -8.00 0.55
C LEU A 732 -41.83 -9.35 -0.20
N PHE A 733 -41.39 -10.46 0.38
CA PHE A 733 -41.28 -11.75 -0.34
C PHE A 733 -42.10 -12.92 0.28
N GLY A 734 -42.74 -12.72 1.44
CA GLY A 734 -43.50 -13.76 2.13
C GLY A 734 -42.63 -14.85 2.77
N LYS A 735 -43.21 -15.67 3.67
CA LYS A 735 -42.51 -16.79 4.32
C LYS A 735 -42.31 -17.94 3.32
N SER A 736 -41.16 -18.00 2.66
CA SER A 736 -40.71 -19.21 1.96
C SER A 736 -39.46 -19.77 2.63
N ASN A 737 -39.50 -21.09 2.88
CA ASN A 737 -38.53 -21.86 3.65
C ASN A 737 -37.13 -21.81 3.01
N PHE A 738 -36.22 -21.05 3.59
CA PHE A 738 -34.78 -21.25 3.42
C PHE A 738 -34.25 -21.81 4.74
N THR A 739 -34.13 -23.14 4.78
CA THR A 739 -33.35 -23.88 5.80
C THR A 739 -31.87 -23.71 5.55
#